data_AF-A0A944W1E6-F1
#
_entry.id   AF-A0A944W1E6-F1
#
_cell.length_a   1.000
_cell.length_b   1.000
_cell.length_c   1.000
_cell.angle_alpha   90.00
_cell.angle_beta   90.00
_cell.angle_gamma   90.00
#
_symmetry.space_group_name_H-M   'P 1'
#
loop_
_entity.id
_entity.type
_entity.pdbx_description
1 polymer ?
#
loop_
_entity_poly.entity_id
_entity_poly.type
_entity_poly.pdbx_seq_one_letter_code
_entity_poly.pdbx_strand_id
1 'polypeptide(L)'
;MPETLRWLITIEAIGLVSMPIAWIALPYLRDRGAGLAKPLGLLLIGAIVWLLSDLGLLTNSGASYWIVTGVFFGLSIWILSSRKRRFDRFIRKEWPALLVGEALFLLFFAAWAFIRSHQPDIAGTEKPMELLMLNAVSVSENAPPIDPWLAGEPVAYYYFGYWMLGAVGLMSGGATSIGFNLSLALIAGMAASAVFSVAYGMILPGRLRDRMAVPVAAFAAVLLLVASNYVGLWEFGAAKSLGSEGFYEWLTIEGVEHGADASNWRPESFWWWWHSSRVINTFDGTVGLDFTIQEFPLFSLLLGDLHPHLISIPFLLLVIGLSLNLFLSPGAGRPGYLLAQPGRWLVLSVAVGAMGFINAWDLGFAAALLLIIASIKLYRSEVMVLPLAVLRGLVSTALVLGLGVLLFSGFYFGSFSSQVDWGAPLGATEFVTRPIHMLTVWALFIVLLAPLWLSVSVRAITFYRSRGSEVEGVAHNPVNLVAPRWTPAVMALTAIVVPYGLWAIIHLATNDSATTGDLPRRLLEVIPIAVISGIAILALMHTARRAVPDALVFAVALLAMALYMVYGAELLYINDLFGGRMNTVFKLYYQVWIVLAAVGAFGLHFWVRSHQNWSGFRRSASETGGVIAAVMVVGAMYYPVASVDTRTDSFSGDQTLDGTAFISVFRQAETDAIDWLSANAREDAVLVEAVGGSYTDFGRVSSTTGIPTVLGWPFHEEQWRGDRSAFENREDDVERIYSSEDLDEVTTILDRYDIDYVVVGPRERSTYPDLDLERFAGIGERVYPVDAVDFGPRDYVIFDVGGS
;
A
#
# COMPACT_ATOMS: atom_id res chain seq x y z
N MET A 1 -25.93 11.97 2.90
CA MET A 1 -24.75 12.41 2.15
C MET A 1 -24.92 12.05 0.67
N PRO A 2 -25.50 12.95 -0.14
CA PRO A 2 -25.60 12.78 -1.61
C PRO A 2 -24.26 12.53 -2.30
N GLU A 3 -23.16 13.08 -1.77
CA GLU A 3 -21.78 12.95 -2.23
C GLU A 3 -21.34 11.48 -2.23
N THR A 4 -21.57 10.78 -1.11
CA THR A 4 -21.27 9.34 -0.97
C THR A 4 -21.98 8.51 -2.03
N LEU A 5 -23.24 8.84 -2.34
CA LEU A 5 -24.02 8.13 -3.35
C LEU A 5 -23.49 8.40 -4.75
N ARG A 6 -23.17 9.67 -5.09
CA ARG A 6 -22.54 10.03 -6.37
C ARG A 6 -21.21 9.30 -6.56
N TRP A 7 -20.36 9.29 -5.53
CA TRP A 7 -19.09 8.58 -5.51
C TRP A 7 -19.27 7.07 -5.76
N LEU A 8 -20.21 6.46 -5.04
CA LEU A 8 -20.51 5.04 -5.19
C LEU A 8 -21.03 4.71 -6.60
N ILE A 9 -21.94 5.53 -7.14
CA ILE A 9 -22.46 5.35 -8.51
C ILE A 9 -21.33 5.46 -9.54
N THR A 10 -20.41 6.41 -9.37
CA THR A 10 -19.25 6.58 -10.27
C THR A 10 -18.38 5.32 -10.29
N ILE A 11 -18.00 4.78 -9.12
CA ILE A 11 -17.16 3.58 -9.07
C ILE A 11 -17.91 2.32 -9.55
N GLU A 12 -19.21 2.20 -9.28
CA GLU A 12 -20.02 1.12 -9.85
C GLU A 12 -20.08 1.19 -11.37
N ALA A 13 -20.23 2.39 -11.93
CA ALA A 13 -20.20 2.58 -13.38
C ALA A 13 -18.86 2.14 -13.97
N ILE A 14 -17.74 2.57 -13.39
CA ILE A 14 -16.37 2.16 -13.80
C ILE A 14 -16.22 0.63 -13.71
N GLY A 15 -16.66 0.02 -12.61
CA GLY A 15 -16.61 -1.42 -12.38
C GLY A 15 -17.43 -2.21 -13.42
N LEU A 16 -18.68 -1.79 -13.67
CA LEU A 16 -19.58 -2.41 -14.65
C LEU A 16 -19.04 -2.30 -16.08
N VAL A 17 -18.52 -1.14 -16.45
CA VAL A 17 -17.88 -0.89 -17.75
C VAL A 17 -16.64 -1.77 -17.91
N SER A 18 -15.88 -1.99 -16.85
CA SER A 18 -14.60 -2.72 -16.92
C SER A 18 -14.75 -4.23 -16.75
N MET A 19 -15.90 -4.69 -16.26
CA MET A 19 -16.16 -6.11 -15.99
C MET A 19 -16.05 -7.01 -17.24
N PRO A 20 -16.60 -6.67 -18.43
CA PRO A 20 -16.42 -7.49 -19.63
C PRO A 20 -14.96 -7.55 -20.11
N ILE A 21 -14.18 -6.49 -19.86
CA ILE A 21 -12.75 -6.43 -20.18
C ILE A 21 -11.97 -7.35 -19.24
N ALA A 22 -12.21 -7.25 -17.93
CA ALA A 22 -11.68 -8.19 -16.92
C ALA A 22 -12.02 -9.64 -17.30
N TRP A 23 -13.26 -9.90 -17.71
CA TRP A 23 -13.76 -11.23 -18.08
C TRP A 23 -13.01 -11.88 -19.25
N ILE A 24 -12.47 -11.07 -20.18
CA ILE A 24 -11.61 -11.53 -21.28
C ILE A 24 -10.13 -11.61 -20.87
N ALA A 25 -9.66 -10.66 -20.06
CA ALA A 25 -8.27 -10.59 -19.61
C ALA A 25 -7.93 -11.76 -18.66
N LEU A 26 -8.90 -12.16 -17.82
CA LEU A 26 -8.73 -13.12 -16.71
C LEU A 26 -9.55 -14.41 -16.92
N PRO A 27 -9.44 -15.11 -18.06
CA PRO A 27 -10.34 -16.23 -18.38
C PRO A 27 -10.13 -17.47 -17.51
N TYR A 28 -9.00 -17.58 -16.82
CA TYR A 28 -8.63 -18.72 -15.98
C TYR A 28 -8.94 -18.50 -14.49
N LEU A 29 -9.28 -17.27 -14.09
CA LEU A 29 -9.86 -17.03 -12.78
C LEU A 29 -11.31 -17.53 -12.75
N ARG A 30 -11.73 -18.00 -11.57
CA ARG A 30 -13.03 -18.62 -11.38
C ARG A 30 -14.19 -17.63 -11.51
N ASP A 31 -14.03 -16.44 -10.92
CA ASP A 31 -14.93 -15.29 -11.07
C ASP A 31 -14.61 -14.43 -12.29
N ARG A 32 -13.65 -14.84 -13.12
CA ARG A 32 -13.21 -14.11 -14.31
C ARG A 32 -12.74 -12.67 -14.02
N GLY A 33 -12.26 -12.41 -12.80
CA GLY A 33 -11.79 -11.08 -12.39
C GLY A 33 -12.89 -10.09 -12.06
N ALA A 34 -14.11 -10.54 -11.75
CA ALA A 34 -15.21 -9.66 -11.38
C ALA A 34 -14.87 -8.80 -10.13
N GLY A 35 -14.26 -9.40 -9.09
CA GLY A 35 -13.83 -8.64 -7.92
C GLY A 35 -12.63 -7.71 -8.16
N LEU A 36 -11.98 -7.82 -9.33
CA LEU A 36 -10.87 -7.00 -9.79
C LEU A 36 -11.30 -5.94 -10.82
N ALA A 37 -12.57 -5.90 -11.21
CA ALA A 37 -13.04 -5.04 -12.30
C ALA A 37 -12.97 -3.55 -11.94
N LYS A 38 -13.28 -3.19 -10.69
CA LYS A 38 -13.18 -1.81 -10.17
C LYS A 38 -11.74 -1.28 -10.19
N PRO A 39 -10.74 -1.94 -9.56
CA PRO A 39 -9.35 -1.47 -9.63
C PRO A 39 -8.78 -1.54 -11.05
N LEU A 40 -9.13 -2.55 -11.86
CA LEU A 40 -8.70 -2.60 -13.26
C LEU A 40 -9.24 -1.40 -14.06
N GLY A 41 -10.52 -1.09 -13.90
CA GLY A 41 -11.17 0.01 -14.60
C GLY A 41 -10.56 1.36 -14.23
N LEU A 42 -10.41 1.60 -12.93
CA LEU A 42 -9.83 2.83 -12.42
C LEU A 42 -8.39 3.03 -12.92
N LEU A 43 -7.59 1.96 -12.91
CA LEU A 43 -6.23 1.97 -13.43
C LEU A 43 -6.16 2.23 -14.93
N LEU A 44 -6.97 1.56 -15.75
CA LEU A 44 -6.92 1.72 -17.20
C LEU A 44 -7.42 3.10 -17.65
N ILE A 45 -8.52 3.57 -17.05
CA ILE A 45 -9.09 4.89 -17.36
C ILE A 45 -8.13 5.98 -16.86
N GLY A 46 -7.66 5.88 -15.62
CA GLY A 46 -6.70 6.81 -15.03
C GLY A 46 -5.40 6.89 -15.81
N ALA A 47 -4.84 5.75 -16.24
CA ALA A 47 -3.60 5.71 -17.01
C ALA A 47 -3.75 6.34 -18.40
N ILE A 48 -4.90 6.16 -19.06
CA ILE A 48 -5.14 6.76 -20.38
C ILE A 48 -5.31 8.27 -20.27
N VAL A 49 -6.08 8.76 -19.29
CA VAL A 49 -6.22 10.21 -19.09
C VAL A 49 -4.89 10.84 -18.68
N TRP A 50 -4.15 10.19 -17.78
CA TRP A 50 -2.80 10.64 -17.41
C TRP A 50 -1.86 10.72 -18.63
N LEU A 51 -1.77 9.64 -19.41
CA LEU A 51 -0.88 9.60 -20.58
C LEU A 51 -1.27 10.63 -21.64
N LEU A 52 -2.56 10.82 -21.91
CA LEU A 52 -3.02 11.81 -22.87
C LEU A 52 -2.82 13.24 -22.34
N SER A 53 -2.88 13.43 -21.02
CA SER A 53 -2.63 14.71 -20.38
C SER A 53 -1.15 15.09 -20.36
N ASP A 54 -0.27 14.14 -20.04
CA ASP A 54 1.19 14.27 -20.12
C ASP A 54 1.66 14.61 -21.55
N LEU A 55 0.95 14.09 -22.57
CA LEU A 55 1.19 14.41 -23.97
C LEU A 55 0.53 15.72 -24.46
N GLY A 56 -0.22 16.44 -23.61
CA GLY A 56 -0.95 17.65 -23.97
C GLY A 56 -2.13 17.42 -24.93
N LEU A 57 -2.66 16.20 -25.01
CA LEU A 57 -3.77 15.81 -25.90
C LEU A 57 -5.14 15.86 -25.22
N LEU A 58 -5.19 15.80 -23.90
CA LEU A 58 -6.44 15.77 -23.13
C LEU A 58 -6.23 16.42 -21.76
N THR A 59 -7.11 17.34 -21.36
CA THR A 59 -7.04 17.97 -20.04
C THR A 59 -7.50 17.01 -18.94
N ASN A 60 -6.98 17.17 -17.74
CA ASN A 60 -7.37 16.44 -16.54
C ASN A 60 -8.69 16.99 -15.99
N SER A 61 -9.81 16.53 -16.55
CA SER A 61 -11.14 16.98 -16.15
C SER A 61 -12.12 15.81 -15.99
N GLY A 62 -13.17 16.00 -15.20
CA GLY A 62 -14.24 15.00 -15.07
C GLY A 62 -14.84 14.58 -16.42
N ALA A 63 -14.93 15.52 -17.38
CA ALA A 63 -15.38 15.24 -18.74
C ALA A 63 -14.44 14.28 -19.49
N SER A 64 -13.12 14.50 -19.40
CA SER A 64 -12.10 13.63 -19.99
C SER A 64 -12.20 12.20 -19.47
N TYR A 65 -12.37 12.01 -18.15
CA TYR A 65 -12.59 10.70 -17.56
C TYR A 65 -13.89 10.04 -18.03
N TRP A 66 -14.99 10.79 -18.15
CA TRP A 66 -16.25 10.27 -18.68
C TRP A 66 -16.17 9.91 -20.17
N ILE A 67 -15.42 10.66 -20.98
CA ILE A 67 -15.16 10.34 -22.39
C ILE A 67 -14.42 9.01 -22.51
N VAL A 68 -13.31 8.84 -21.78
CA VAL A 68 -12.55 7.59 -21.77
C VAL A 68 -13.42 6.44 -21.24
N THR A 69 -14.20 6.65 -20.19
CA THR A 69 -15.17 5.66 -19.68
C THR A 69 -16.19 5.28 -20.76
N GLY A 70 -16.68 6.23 -21.57
CA GLY A 70 -17.58 6.01 -22.69
C GLY A 70 -16.96 5.13 -23.79
N VAL A 71 -15.66 5.30 -24.08
CA VAL A 71 -14.92 4.42 -25.01
C VAL A 71 -14.89 2.99 -24.47
N PHE A 72 -14.58 2.81 -23.18
CA PHE A 72 -14.57 1.49 -22.55
C PHE A 72 -15.97 0.87 -22.51
N PHE A 73 -17.02 1.67 -22.32
CA PHE A 73 -18.40 1.21 -22.39
C PHE A 73 -18.74 0.66 -23.79
N GLY A 74 -18.36 1.37 -24.85
CA GLY A 74 -18.49 0.89 -26.23
C GLY A 74 -17.74 -0.42 -26.48
N LEU A 75 -16.49 -0.52 -25.99
CA LEU A 75 -15.69 -1.74 -26.07
C LEU A 75 -16.37 -2.91 -25.35
N SER A 76 -16.94 -2.66 -24.16
CA SER A 76 -17.66 -3.65 -23.39
C SER A 76 -18.95 -4.13 -24.05
N ILE A 77 -19.71 -3.25 -24.70
CA ILE A 77 -20.86 -3.63 -25.53
C ILE A 77 -20.42 -4.53 -26.70
N TRP A 78 -19.33 -4.17 -27.38
CA TRP A 78 -18.78 -4.98 -28.48
C TRP A 78 -18.35 -6.38 -28.01
N ILE A 79 -17.66 -6.46 -26.87
CA ILE A 79 -17.29 -7.72 -26.22
C ILE A 79 -18.52 -8.57 -25.91
N LEU A 80 -19.54 -7.98 -25.29
CA LEU A 80 -20.73 -8.69 -24.84
C LEU A 80 -21.63 -9.12 -26.02
N SER A 81 -21.80 -8.27 -27.03
CA SER A 81 -22.63 -8.57 -28.22
C SER A 81 -22.10 -9.80 -28.97
N SER A 82 -20.78 -9.93 -29.12
CA SER A 82 -20.15 -11.09 -29.77
C SER A 82 -20.15 -12.37 -28.91
N ARG A 83 -20.39 -12.27 -27.59
CA ARG A 83 -20.20 -13.37 -26.63
C ARG A 83 -21.35 -13.59 -25.65
N LYS A 84 -22.51 -12.97 -25.86
CA LYS A 84 -23.66 -12.91 -24.93
C LYS A 84 -23.98 -14.26 -24.27
N ARG A 85 -24.18 -15.32 -25.08
CA ARG A 85 -24.52 -16.66 -24.55
C ARG A 85 -23.48 -17.24 -23.59
N ARG A 86 -22.18 -16.95 -23.81
CA ARG A 86 -21.09 -17.40 -22.93
C ARG A 86 -21.07 -16.58 -21.64
N PHE A 87 -21.32 -15.29 -21.75
CA PHE A 87 -21.41 -14.37 -20.61
C PHE A 87 -22.60 -14.71 -19.71
N ASP A 88 -23.80 -14.88 -20.26
CA ASP A 88 -25.01 -15.26 -19.52
C ASP A 88 -24.81 -16.58 -18.75
N ARG A 89 -24.14 -17.55 -19.37
CA ARG A 89 -23.80 -18.83 -18.72
C ARG A 89 -22.83 -18.62 -17.57
N PHE A 90 -21.83 -17.75 -17.74
CA PHE A 90 -20.89 -17.41 -16.69
C PHE A 90 -21.61 -16.78 -15.50
N ILE A 91 -22.43 -15.75 -15.72
CA ILE A 91 -23.20 -15.07 -14.67
C ILE A 91 -24.08 -16.09 -13.93
N ARG A 92 -24.87 -16.91 -14.64
CA ARG A 92 -25.72 -17.93 -14.01
C ARG A 92 -24.95 -18.96 -13.19
N LYS A 93 -23.72 -19.29 -13.59
CA LYS A 93 -22.89 -20.29 -12.91
C LYS A 93 -22.24 -19.71 -11.65
N GLU A 94 -21.73 -18.49 -11.73
CA GLU A 94 -20.90 -17.89 -10.68
C GLU A 94 -21.63 -16.79 -9.90
N TRP A 95 -22.95 -16.57 -10.12
CA TRP A 95 -23.73 -15.51 -9.45
C TRP A 95 -23.55 -15.42 -7.93
N PRO A 96 -23.41 -16.52 -7.15
CA PRO A 96 -23.23 -16.38 -5.71
C PRO A 96 -21.88 -15.73 -5.38
N ALA A 97 -20.83 -16.06 -6.13
CA ALA A 97 -19.52 -15.46 -5.94
C ALA A 97 -19.49 -14.01 -6.40
N LEU A 98 -20.20 -13.67 -7.50
CA LEU A 98 -20.34 -12.29 -7.96
C LEU A 98 -21.09 -11.44 -6.92
N LEU A 99 -22.20 -11.96 -6.38
CA LEU A 99 -22.96 -11.29 -5.33
C LEU A 99 -22.14 -11.12 -4.05
N VAL A 100 -21.39 -12.13 -3.62
CA VAL A 100 -20.55 -12.03 -2.42
C VAL A 100 -19.39 -11.05 -2.63
N GLY A 101 -18.73 -11.06 -3.79
CA GLY A 101 -17.68 -10.10 -4.10
C GLY A 101 -18.19 -8.65 -4.06
N GLU A 102 -19.38 -8.42 -4.61
CA GLU A 102 -20.04 -7.10 -4.57
C GLU A 102 -20.52 -6.73 -3.16
N ALA A 103 -21.11 -7.68 -2.42
CA ALA A 103 -21.52 -7.44 -1.05
C ALA A 103 -20.33 -7.12 -0.14
N LEU A 104 -19.15 -7.74 -0.35
CA LEU A 104 -17.93 -7.41 0.37
C LEU A 104 -17.46 -5.98 0.04
N PHE A 105 -17.47 -5.60 -1.25
CA PHE A 105 -17.16 -4.23 -1.65
C PHE A 105 -18.06 -3.22 -0.93
N LEU A 106 -19.37 -3.39 -1.03
CA LEU A 106 -20.36 -2.48 -0.44
C LEU A 106 -20.28 -2.45 1.10
N LEU A 107 -20.09 -3.61 1.73
CA LEU A 107 -19.99 -3.73 3.19
C LEU A 107 -18.79 -2.95 3.72
N PHE A 108 -17.60 -3.18 3.15
CA PHE A 108 -16.37 -2.51 3.62
C PHE A 108 -16.35 -1.03 3.23
N PHE A 109 -16.86 -0.66 2.05
CA PHE A 109 -17.05 0.74 1.67
C PHE A 109 -17.97 1.46 2.66
N ALA A 110 -19.15 0.90 2.94
CA ALA A 110 -20.11 1.53 3.86
C ALA A 110 -19.59 1.58 5.30
N ALA A 111 -18.92 0.52 5.77
CA ALA A 111 -18.35 0.48 7.11
C ALA A 111 -17.28 1.56 7.30
N TRP A 112 -16.36 1.71 6.33
CA TRP A 112 -15.31 2.72 6.43
C TRP A 112 -15.83 4.13 6.18
N ALA A 113 -16.78 4.34 5.28
CA ALA A 113 -17.46 5.63 5.16
C ALA A 113 -18.14 6.03 6.47
N PHE A 114 -18.77 5.07 7.17
CA PHE A 114 -19.38 5.31 8.47
C PHE A 114 -18.34 5.63 9.56
N ILE A 115 -17.26 4.85 9.67
CA ILE A 115 -16.18 5.11 10.65
C ILE A 115 -15.55 6.48 10.39
N ARG A 116 -15.18 6.77 9.13
CA ARG A 116 -14.59 8.07 8.74
C ARG A 116 -15.56 9.22 8.98
N SER A 117 -16.86 9.01 8.88
CA SER A 117 -17.83 10.07 9.17
C SER A 117 -17.84 10.53 10.64
N HIS A 118 -17.33 9.72 11.57
CA HIS A 118 -17.19 10.08 12.99
C HIS A 118 -15.79 10.57 13.35
N GLN A 119 -14.83 10.41 12.45
CA GLN A 119 -13.46 10.87 12.65
C GLN A 119 -12.90 11.41 11.32
N PRO A 120 -13.50 12.48 10.76
CA PRO A 120 -13.19 12.95 9.41
C PRO A 120 -11.91 13.76 9.32
N ASP A 121 -11.42 14.29 10.44
CA ASP A 121 -10.37 15.29 10.53
C ASP A 121 -9.11 14.94 9.72
N ILE A 122 -8.76 15.84 8.82
CA ILE A 122 -7.49 15.86 8.08
C ILE A 122 -6.51 16.71 8.90
N ALA A 123 -6.16 16.19 10.08
CA ALA A 123 -5.29 16.84 11.04
C ALA A 123 -4.23 15.85 11.58
N GLY A 124 -3.05 16.40 11.88
CA GLY A 124 -1.91 15.64 12.39
C GLY A 124 -1.31 14.67 11.36
N THR A 125 -0.16 14.11 11.72
CA THR A 125 0.62 13.18 10.88
C THR A 125 0.75 13.73 9.44
N GLU A 126 0.63 12.88 8.42
CA GLU A 126 0.83 13.27 7.02
C GLU A 126 -0.48 13.65 6.30
N LYS A 127 -1.63 13.67 6.97
CA LYS A 127 -2.93 13.99 6.34
C LYS A 127 -2.96 15.32 5.59
N PRO A 128 -2.40 16.43 6.11
CA PRO A 128 -2.37 17.69 5.36
C PRO A 128 -1.59 17.57 4.05
N MET A 129 -0.48 16.81 4.07
CA MET A 129 0.32 16.53 2.88
C MET A 129 -0.45 15.69 1.86
N GLU A 130 -1.21 14.70 2.30
CA GLU A 130 -1.99 13.87 1.38
C GLU A 130 -3.22 14.60 0.82
N LEU A 131 -3.80 15.53 1.59
CA LEU A 131 -4.82 16.45 1.07
C LEU A 131 -4.22 17.36 0.01
N LEU A 132 -3.01 17.88 0.24
CA LEU A 132 -2.26 18.63 -0.77
C LEU A 132 -2.06 17.81 -2.05
N MET A 133 -1.64 16.56 -1.95
CA MET A 133 -1.44 15.70 -3.12
C MET A 133 -2.75 15.47 -3.88
N LEU A 134 -3.87 15.30 -3.16
CA LEU A 134 -5.19 15.13 -3.76
C LEU A 134 -5.71 16.43 -4.41
N ASN A 135 -5.42 17.59 -3.83
CA ASN A 135 -5.71 18.89 -4.43
C ASN A 135 -4.85 19.16 -5.66
N ALA A 136 -3.54 18.89 -5.59
CA ALA A 136 -2.61 19.04 -6.71
C ALA A 136 -3.10 18.34 -7.98
N VAL A 137 -3.50 17.06 -7.86
CA VAL A 137 -4.02 16.27 -8.99
C VAL A 137 -5.46 16.61 -9.39
N SER A 138 -6.22 17.33 -8.57
CA SER A 138 -7.61 17.70 -8.87
C SER A 138 -7.72 19.09 -9.48
N VAL A 139 -6.81 20.00 -9.14
CA VAL A 139 -6.75 21.37 -9.63
C VAL A 139 -5.90 21.47 -10.91
N SER A 140 -4.82 20.70 -11.02
CA SER A 140 -3.93 20.77 -12.20
C SER A 140 -4.65 20.34 -13.49
N GLU A 141 -4.62 21.21 -14.50
CA GLU A 141 -5.22 20.95 -15.81
C GLU A 141 -4.46 19.86 -16.59
N ASN A 142 -3.14 19.73 -16.37
CA ASN A 142 -2.31 18.76 -17.06
C ASN A 142 -1.40 17.97 -16.12
N ALA A 143 -0.92 16.80 -16.57
CA ALA A 143 0.15 16.05 -15.93
C ALA A 143 1.53 16.53 -16.43
N PRO A 144 2.58 16.52 -15.57
CA PRO A 144 2.54 16.27 -14.13
C PRO A 144 1.85 17.44 -13.37
N PRO A 145 1.20 17.17 -12.22
CA PRO A 145 0.60 18.21 -11.40
C PRO A 145 1.66 19.11 -10.77
N ILE A 146 1.30 20.38 -10.56
CA ILE A 146 2.14 21.35 -9.85
C ILE A 146 2.09 21.07 -8.35
N ASP A 147 3.23 21.24 -7.68
CA ASP A 147 3.39 21.05 -6.25
C ASP A 147 2.85 22.25 -5.46
N PRO A 148 1.76 22.11 -4.67
CA PRO A 148 1.22 23.23 -3.93
C PRO A 148 2.14 23.71 -2.80
N TRP A 149 3.16 22.93 -2.40
CA TRP A 149 4.16 23.34 -1.40
C TRP A 149 5.47 23.81 -2.02
N LEU A 150 5.58 23.83 -3.36
CA LEU A 150 6.76 24.36 -4.03
C LEU A 150 6.38 24.97 -5.39
N ALA A 151 5.95 26.23 -5.36
CA ALA A 151 5.50 26.96 -6.54
C ALA A 151 6.51 26.88 -7.70
N GLY A 152 5.98 26.63 -8.90
CA GLY A 152 6.74 26.47 -10.14
C GLY A 152 7.34 25.07 -10.37
N GLU A 153 7.27 24.16 -9.39
CA GLU A 153 7.84 22.82 -9.51
C GLU A 153 6.73 21.76 -9.63
N PRO A 154 6.94 20.67 -10.40
CA PRO A 154 6.03 19.54 -10.40
C PRO A 154 6.16 18.74 -9.11
N VAL A 155 5.10 17.99 -8.77
CA VAL A 155 5.11 17.04 -7.65
C VAL A 155 6.19 15.97 -7.88
N ALA A 156 7.16 15.89 -6.97
CA ALA A 156 8.27 14.93 -7.03
C ALA A 156 7.96 13.55 -6.39
N TYR A 157 6.76 13.41 -5.82
CA TYR A 157 6.30 12.21 -5.12
C TYR A 157 5.47 11.26 -6.01
N TYR A 158 5.25 10.01 -5.59
CA TYR A 158 4.45 9.04 -6.35
C TYR A 158 2.95 9.36 -6.31
N TYR A 159 2.48 10.17 -7.28
CA TYR A 159 1.16 10.78 -7.25
C TYR A 159 0.03 10.02 -7.97
N PHE A 160 0.30 8.92 -8.68
CA PHE A 160 -0.72 8.26 -9.52
C PHE A 160 -1.88 7.66 -8.72
N GLY A 161 -1.61 7.25 -7.48
CA GLY A 161 -2.66 6.86 -6.54
C GLY A 161 -3.68 7.99 -6.32
N TYR A 162 -3.18 9.19 -6.00
CA TYR A 162 -4.01 10.37 -5.85
C TYR A 162 -4.69 10.76 -7.17
N TRP A 163 -3.99 10.67 -8.31
CA TRP A 163 -4.57 10.93 -9.63
C TRP A 163 -5.82 10.09 -9.89
N MET A 164 -5.76 8.79 -9.60
CA MET A 164 -6.90 7.88 -9.73
C MET A 164 -8.03 8.21 -8.76
N LEU A 165 -7.73 8.63 -7.54
CA LEU A 165 -8.74 8.99 -6.53
C LEU A 165 -9.39 10.35 -6.83
N GLY A 166 -8.59 11.33 -7.24
CA GLY A 166 -9.00 12.64 -7.74
C GLY A 166 -9.90 12.51 -8.96
N ALA A 167 -9.61 11.57 -9.88
CA ALA A 167 -10.50 11.25 -11.00
C ALA A 167 -11.93 10.90 -10.55
N VAL A 168 -12.08 10.11 -9.48
CA VAL A 168 -13.41 9.78 -8.92
C VAL A 168 -14.08 11.03 -8.33
N GLY A 169 -13.32 11.90 -7.67
CA GLY A 169 -13.79 13.21 -7.19
C GLY A 169 -14.29 14.10 -8.31
N LEU A 170 -13.48 14.30 -9.36
CA LEU A 170 -13.83 15.09 -10.54
C LEU A 170 -15.05 14.53 -11.29
N MET A 171 -15.17 13.21 -11.43
CA MET A 171 -16.32 12.57 -12.09
C MET A 171 -17.60 12.66 -11.26
N SER A 172 -17.51 12.65 -9.93
CA SER A 172 -18.67 12.72 -9.02
C SER A 172 -19.07 14.14 -8.63
N GLY A 173 -18.19 15.12 -8.88
CA GLY A 173 -18.40 16.53 -8.53
C GLY A 173 -18.42 16.76 -7.01
N GLY A 174 -17.51 16.10 -6.28
CA GLY A 174 -17.33 16.26 -4.83
C GLY A 174 -16.05 17.03 -4.50
N ALA A 175 -16.07 17.81 -3.42
CA ALA A 175 -14.88 18.49 -2.89
C ALA A 175 -13.83 17.47 -2.43
N THR A 176 -12.55 17.83 -2.55
CA THR A 176 -11.42 16.98 -2.14
C THR A 176 -11.41 16.70 -0.64
N SER A 177 -11.89 17.62 0.20
CA SER A 177 -12.04 17.44 1.64
C SER A 177 -12.98 16.28 2.00
N ILE A 178 -14.04 16.06 1.21
CA ILE A 178 -14.95 14.92 1.32
C ILE A 178 -14.37 13.69 0.60
N GLY A 179 -13.78 13.92 -0.58
CA GLY A 179 -13.15 12.90 -1.41
C GLY A 179 -12.03 12.14 -0.71
N PHE A 180 -11.29 12.79 0.19
CA PHE A 180 -10.24 12.18 1.01
C PHE A 180 -10.79 11.02 1.86
N ASN A 181 -11.84 11.28 2.66
CA ASN A 181 -12.46 10.27 3.51
C ASN A 181 -13.19 9.18 2.69
N LEU A 182 -13.82 9.56 1.57
CA LEU A 182 -14.43 8.59 0.64
C LEU A 182 -13.39 7.72 -0.08
N SER A 183 -12.18 8.22 -0.29
CA SER A 183 -11.07 7.47 -0.89
C SER A 183 -10.60 6.35 0.04
N LEU A 184 -10.47 6.61 1.35
CA LEU A 184 -10.17 5.57 2.34
C LEU A 184 -11.23 4.45 2.31
N ALA A 185 -12.51 4.83 2.26
CA ALA A 185 -13.60 3.87 2.14
C ALA A 185 -13.57 3.08 0.82
N LEU A 186 -13.26 3.75 -0.29
CA LEU A 186 -13.12 3.13 -1.60
C LEU A 186 -11.98 2.11 -1.64
N ILE A 187 -10.81 2.45 -1.09
CA ILE A 187 -9.66 1.55 -0.98
C ILE A 187 -10.05 0.27 -0.22
N ALA A 188 -10.71 0.42 0.94
CA ALA A 188 -11.16 -0.73 1.73
C ALA A 188 -12.17 -1.61 0.96
N GLY A 189 -13.16 -1.00 0.31
CA GLY A 189 -14.13 -1.73 -0.53
C GLY A 189 -13.46 -2.50 -1.66
N MET A 190 -12.58 -1.85 -2.43
CA MET A 190 -11.88 -2.48 -3.56
C MET A 190 -10.91 -3.57 -3.08
N ALA A 191 -10.19 -3.35 -1.97
CA ALA A 191 -9.30 -4.34 -1.39
C ALA A 191 -10.07 -5.62 -0.98
N ALA A 192 -11.26 -5.46 -0.38
CA ALA A 192 -12.11 -6.57 0.04
C ALA A 192 -12.56 -7.44 -1.16
N SER A 193 -13.05 -6.83 -2.24
CA SER A 193 -13.46 -7.57 -3.44
C SER A 193 -12.28 -8.17 -4.20
N ALA A 194 -11.14 -7.47 -4.23
CA ALA A 194 -9.95 -7.91 -4.92
C ALA A 194 -9.29 -9.12 -4.24
N VAL A 195 -9.14 -9.08 -2.91
CA VAL A 195 -8.55 -10.21 -2.16
C VAL A 195 -9.45 -11.44 -2.20
N PHE A 196 -10.78 -11.23 -2.18
CA PHE A 196 -11.76 -12.29 -2.41
C PHE A 196 -11.57 -12.92 -3.79
N SER A 197 -11.44 -12.13 -4.86
CA SER A 197 -11.25 -12.62 -6.22
C SER A 197 -9.98 -13.46 -6.36
N VAL A 198 -8.87 -13.00 -5.79
CA VAL A 198 -7.59 -13.73 -5.78
C VAL A 198 -7.73 -15.06 -5.00
N ALA A 199 -8.27 -15.03 -3.79
CA ALA A 199 -8.46 -16.23 -2.97
C ALA A 199 -9.42 -17.24 -3.64
N TYR A 200 -10.54 -16.77 -4.18
CA TYR A 200 -11.50 -17.60 -4.91
C TYR A 200 -10.92 -18.18 -6.20
N GLY A 201 -10.05 -17.42 -6.88
CA GLY A 201 -9.29 -17.85 -8.05
C GLY A 201 -8.32 -19.00 -7.75
N MET A 202 -7.73 -19.05 -6.54
CA MET A 202 -6.90 -20.17 -6.09
C MET A 202 -7.72 -21.41 -5.72
N ILE A 203 -9.01 -21.26 -5.39
CA ILE A 203 -9.92 -22.37 -5.07
C ILE A 203 -10.62 -22.86 -6.36
N LEU A 204 -9.86 -23.58 -7.19
CA LEU A 204 -10.33 -24.10 -8.48
C LEU A 204 -11.48 -25.12 -8.30
N PRO A 205 -12.47 -25.11 -9.21
CA PRO A 205 -13.62 -26.03 -9.12
C PRO A 205 -13.19 -27.49 -9.36
N GLY A 206 -13.51 -28.36 -8.40
CA GLY A 206 -13.39 -29.82 -8.55
C GLY A 206 -14.61 -30.46 -9.21
N ARG A 207 -14.63 -31.80 -9.28
CA ARG A 207 -15.78 -32.58 -9.80
C ARG A 207 -17.05 -32.44 -8.94
N LEU A 208 -16.90 -32.12 -7.66
CA LEU A 208 -17.99 -31.91 -6.71
C LEU A 208 -18.12 -30.42 -6.36
N ARG A 209 -19.35 -29.95 -6.17
CA ARG A 209 -19.62 -28.55 -5.76
C ARG A 209 -18.99 -28.28 -4.40
N ASP A 210 -18.03 -27.36 -4.38
CA ASP A 210 -17.36 -26.92 -3.16
C ASP A 210 -18.19 -25.83 -2.46
N ARG A 211 -18.90 -26.21 -1.39
CA ARG A 211 -19.71 -25.27 -0.59
C ARG A 211 -18.87 -24.34 0.27
N MET A 212 -17.61 -24.67 0.54
CA MET A 212 -16.71 -23.87 1.40
C MET A 212 -15.89 -22.86 0.60
N ALA A 213 -15.84 -22.97 -0.73
CA ALA A 213 -15.03 -22.08 -1.57
C ALA A 213 -15.39 -20.59 -1.40
N VAL A 214 -16.68 -20.24 -1.41
CA VAL A 214 -17.10 -18.83 -1.31
C VAL A 214 -16.92 -18.28 0.11
N PRO A 215 -17.40 -18.94 1.19
CA PRO A 215 -17.19 -18.43 2.55
C PRO A 215 -15.71 -18.30 2.94
N VAL A 216 -14.89 -19.29 2.58
CA VAL A 216 -13.45 -19.25 2.90
C VAL A 216 -12.71 -18.19 2.07
N ALA A 217 -13.07 -18.00 0.80
CA ALA A 217 -12.51 -16.89 0.02
C ALA A 217 -12.93 -15.53 0.58
N ALA A 218 -14.18 -15.38 1.05
CA ALA A 218 -14.65 -14.15 1.69
C ALA A 218 -13.90 -13.84 2.99
N PHE A 219 -13.47 -14.87 3.72
CA PHE A 219 -12.64 -14.71 4.92
C PHE A 219 -11.27 -14.06 4.63
N ALA A 220 -10.80 -14.05 3.37
CA ALA A 220 -9.60 -13.30 2.99
C ALA A 220 -9.74 -11.79 3.23
N ALA A 221 -10.95 -11.23 3.07
CA ALA A 221 -11.22 -9.82 3.36
C ALA A 221 -11.12 -9.53 4.87
N VAL A 222 -11.53 -10.49 5.71
CA VAL A 222 -11.38 -10.38 7.18
C VAL A 222 -9.90 -10.42 7.56
N LEU A 223 -9.12 -11.35 7.00
CA LEU A 223 -7.68 -11.43 7.25
C LEU A 223 -6.91 -10.18 6.79
N LEU A 224 -7.38 -9.52 5.73
CA LEU A 224 -6.75 -8.33 5.19
C LEU A 224 -7.12 -7.06 5.96
N LEU A 225 -8.42 -6.83 6.19
CA LEU A 225 -8.97 -5.52 6.58
C LEU A 225 -9.55 -5.49 8.00
N VAL A 226 -9.60 -6.62 8.70
CA VAL A 226 -10.16 -6.72 10.06
C VAL A 226 -9.15 -7.31 11.03
N ALA A 227 -8.41 -8.34 10.65
CA ALA A 227 -7.43 -8.96 11.55
C ALA A 227 -6.30 -7.98 11.90
N SER A 228 -5.88 -7.97 13.16
CA SER A 228 -4.71 -7.25 13.65
C SER A 228 -3.59 -8.17 14.10
N ASN A 229 -2.45 -7.57 14.48
CA ASN A 229 -1.47 -8.24 15.32
C ASN A 229 -1.94 -8.30 16.79
N TYR A 230 -1.10 -8.86 17.67
CA TYR A 230 -1.48 -9.14 19.06
C TYR A 230 -1.16 -8.04 20.07
N VAL A 231 -0.67 -6.86 19.64
CA VAL A 231 -0.37 -5.77 20.60
C VAL A 231 -1.60 -5.35 21.37
N GLY A 232 -2.79 -5.31 20.76
CA GLY A 232 -4.01 -5.00 21.49
C GLY A 232 -4.29 -5.96 22.67
N LEU A 233 -3.92 -7.24 22.55
CA LEU A 233 -4.05 -8.17 23.68
C LEU A 233 -3.01 -7.92 24.77
N TRP A 234 -1.79 -7.53 24.39
CA TRP A 234 -0.75 -7.14 25.36
C TRP A 234 -1.15 -5.87 26.11
N GLU A 235 -1.68 -4.88 25.41
CA GLU A 235 -2.26 -3.66 25.97
C GLU A 235 -3.44 -3.95 26.91
N PHE A 236 -4.37 -4.82 26.50
CA PHE A 236 -5.47 -5.26 27.37
C PHE A 236 -4.95 -5.95 28.63
N GLY A 237 -3.95 -6.82 28.48
CA GLY A 237 -3.32 -7.51 29.60
C GLY A 237 -2.66 -6.52 30.57
N ALA A 238 -1.88 -5.57 30.03
CA ALA A 238 -1.22 -4.52 30.78
C ALA A 238 -2.24 -3.67 31.55
N ALA A 239 -3.29 -3.22 30.85
CA ALA A 239 -4.39 -2.40 31.35
C ALA A 239 -5.26 -3.08 32.43
N LYS A 240 -5.20 -4.41 32.52
CA LYS A 240 -5.92 -5.23 33.52
C LYS A 240 -4.99 -5.90 34.52
N SER A 241 -3.71 -5.49 34.54
CA SER A 241 -2.69 -6.07 35.40
C SER A 241 -2.61 -7.61 35.30
N LEU A 242 -2.83 -8.16 34.10
CA LEU A 242 -2.66 -9.57 33.79
C LEU A 242 -1.19 -9.85 33.47
N GLY A 243 -0.58 -10.81 34.17
CA GLY A 243 0.86 -11.10 34.06
C GLY A 243 1.66 -10.34 35.12
N SER A 244 2.97 -10.56 35.17
CA SER A 244 3.89 -9.87 36.10
C SER A 244 4.55 -8.67 35.43
N GLU A 245 4.99 -7.69 36.22
CA GLU A 245 5.83 -6.56 35.75
C GLU A 245 7.03 -7.03 34.93
N GLY A 246 7.80 -8.01 35.44
CA GLY A 246 8.93 -8.59 34.71
C GLY A 246 8.58 -9.29 33.39
N PHE A 247 7.30 -9.63 33.15
CA PHE A 247 6.88 -10.13 31.83
C PHE A 247 6.78 -8.99 30.82
N TYR A 248 6.25 -7.82 31.22
CA TYR A 248 6.17 -6.64 30.34
C TYR A 248 7.54 -6.00 30.13
N GLU A 249 8.39 -5.97 31.16
CA GLU A 249 9.81 -5.61 31.01
C GLU A 249 10.51 -6.53 30.00
N TRP A 250 10.24 -7.85 30.06
CA TRP A 250 10.74 -8.79 29.06
C TRP A 250 10.06 -8.60 27.71
N LEU A 251 8.76 -8.32 27.62
CA LEU A 251 8.05 -8.14 26.35
C LEU A 251 8.63 -6.95 25.57
N THR A 252 8.92 -5.85 26.28
CA THR A 252 9.57 -4.63 25.79
C THR A 252 8.97 -4.16 24.46
N ILE A 253 7.71 -3.73 24.49
CA ILE A 253 7.08 -2.99 23.40
C ILE A 253 6.89 -1.56 23.90
N GLU A 254 7.35 -0.59 23.12
CA GLU A 254 7.32 0.82 23.49
C GLU A 254 5.89 1.25 23.84
N GLY A 255 5.71 1.80 25.04
CA GLY A 255 4.42 2.28 25.55
C GLY A 255 3.49 1.21 26.14
N VAL A 256 3.86 -0.08 26.14
CA VAL A 256 3.08 -1.17 26.75
C VAL A 256 3.64 -1.52 28.13
N GLU A 257 3.11 -0.88 29.17
CA GLU A 257 3.63 -0.98 30.55
C GLU A 257 2.64 -1.64 31.52
N HIS A 258 3.16 -2.48 32.43
CA HIS A 258 2.33 -3.14 33.45
C HIS A 258 1.75 -2.13 34.45
N GLY A 259 0.56 -2.42 34.99
CA GLY A 259 -0.05 -1.58 36.02
C GLY A 259 -0.74 -0.34 35.47
N ALA A 260 -0.88 -0.21 34.15
CA ALA A 260 -1.86 0.70 33.57
C ALA A 260 -3.25 0.30 34.10
N ASP A 261 -3.93 1.19 34.83
CA ASP A 261 -5.28 0.92 35.32
C ASP A 261 -6.30 1.48 34.33
N ALA A 262 -6.92 0.61 33.53
CA ALA A 262 -8.07 1.00 32.72
C ALA A 262 -9.38 0.65 33.46
N SER A 263 -10.22 1.66 33.67
CA SER A 263 -11.57 1.46 34.21
C SER A 263 -12.50 0.79 33.19
N ASN A 264 -12.19 0.93 31.89
CA ASN A 264 -12.99 0.46 30.77
C ASN A 264 -12.54 -0.90 30.20
N TRP A 265 -13.27 -1.44 29.21
CA TRP A 265 -12.94 -2.70 28.52
C TRP A 265 -11.75 -2.58 27.55
N ARG A 266 -11.30 -1.35 27.29
CA ARG A 266 -10.15 -0.99 26.44
C ARG A 266 -9.17 -0.07 27.18
N PRO A 267 -7.90 0.05 26.72
CA PRO A 267 -6.98 1.04 27.25
C PRO A 267 -7.48 2.47 27.02
N GLU A 268 -7.07 3.37 27.92
CA GLU A 268 -7.46 4.78 27.93
C GLU A 268 -6.26 5.73 27.74
N SER A 269 -5.03 5.22 27.73
CA SER A 269 -3.84 6.04 27.50
C SER A 269 -3.89 6.70 26.12
N PHE A 270 -3.42 7.95 26.08
CA PHE A 270 -3.35 8.71 24.84
C PHE A 270 -2.57 7.91 23.79
N TRP A 271 -3.19 7.68 22.64
CA TRP A 271 -2.58 6.99 21.49
C TRP A 271 -2.12 5.54 21.75
N TRP A 272 -2.67 4.82 22.73
CA TRP A 272 -2.35 3.40 22.98
C TRP A 272 -2.40 2.51 21.72
N TRP A 273 -3.32 2.81 20.81
CA TRP A 273 -3.52 2.04 19.58
C TRP A 273 -2.34 2.21 18.58
N TRP A 274 -1.51 3.24 18.76
CA TRP A 274 -0.32 3.52 17.95
C TRP A 274 0.75 2.44 18.11
N HIS A 275 0.95 1.93 19.33
CA HIS A 275 1.98 0.93 19.64
C HIS A 275 1.84 -0.36 18.81
N SER A 276 0.64 -0.68 18.33
CA SER A 276 0.40 -1.83 17.44
C SER A 276 1.21 -1.79 16.15
N SER A 277 1.71 -0.65 15.73
CA SER A 277 2.48 -0.52 14.49
C SER A 277 3.97 -0.35 14.73
N ARG A 278 4.43 -0.37 15.99
CA ARG A 278 5.83 -0.14 16.40
C ARG A 278 6.26 -1.25 17.37
N VAL A 279 6.14 -2.50 16.91
CA VAL A 279 6.33 -3.70 17.75
C VAL A 279 7.80 -4.08 17.87
N ILE A 280 8.55 -3.92 16.78
CA ILE A 280 9.93 -4.38 16.68
C ILE A 280 10.85 -3.22 17.06
N ASN A 281 11.54 -3.36 18.19
CA ASN A 281 12.58 -2.45 18.63
C ASN A 281 13.59 -3.20 19.52
N THR A 282 14.83 -2.72 19.55
CA THR A 282 15.88 -3.19 20.45
C THR A 282 16.25 -2.05 21.38
N PHE A 283 16.46 -2.33 22.67
CA PHE A 283 16.72 -1.29 23.67
C PHE A 283 18.06 -1.52 24.37
N ASP A 284 18.77 -0.42 24.63
CA ASP A 284 19.83 -0.34 25.63
C ASP A 284 19.40 0.63 26.74
N GLY A 285 19.04 0.07 27.90
CA GLY A 285 18.31 0.80 28.92
C GLY A 285 16.96 1.31 28.39
N THR A 286 16.78 2.63 28.37
CA THR A 286 15.58 3.30 27.85
C THR A 286 15.72 3.78 26.41
N VAL A 287 16.88 3.57 25.78
CA VAL A 287 17.15 4.08 24.42
C VAL A 287 16.84 3.00 23.40
N GLY A 288 15.91 3.30 22.48
CA GLY A 288 15.63 2.45 21.32
C GLY A 288 16.74 2.56 20.27
N LEU A 289 17.21 1.42 19.78
CA LEU A 289 18.32 1.28 18.83
C LEU A 289 17.88 0.73 17.46
N ASP A 290 16.69 0.16 17.36
CA ASP A 290 16.16 -0.47 16.14
C ASP A 290 14.69 -0.11 15.96
N PHE A 291 14.38 1.18 16.03
CA PHE A 291 13.00 1.64 15.89
C PHE A 291 12.51 1.36 14.47
N THR A 292 11.52 0.49 14.34
CA THR A 292 10.97 0.09 13.06
C THR A 292 9.46 0.26 13.03
N ILE A 293 8.90 0.53 11.85
CA ILE A 293 7.46 0.65 11.62
C ILE A 293 6.93 -0.66 11.00
N GLN A 294 5.80 -1.18 11.49
CA GLN A 294 5.10 -2.39 11.05
C GLN A 294 3.60 -2.13 10.96
N GLU A 295 3.19 -1.24 10.07
CA GLU A 295 1.75 -1.08 9.81
C GLU A 295 1.18 -2.30 9.10
N PHE A 296 -0.12 -2.46 9.25
CA PHE A 296 -0.94 -3.44 8.55
C PHE A 296 -2.23 -2.75 8.09
N PRO A 297 -2.97 -3.27 7.09
CA PRO A 297 -4.00 -2.49 6.39
C PRO A 297 -5.07 -1.86 7.28
N LEU A 298 -5.52 -2.57 8.32
CA LEU A 298 -6.48 -2.00 9.29
C LEU A 298 -5.88 -0.80 10.04
N PHE A 299 -4.62 -0.88 10.50
CA PHE A 299 -3.95 0.23 11.17
C PHE A 299 -3.91 1.46 10.28
N SER A 300 -3.47 1.32 9.02
CA SER A 300 -3.36 2.46 8.10
C SER A 300 -4.73 3.05 7.76
N LEU A 301 -5.78 2.22 7.60
CA LEU A 301 -7.16 2.72 7.43
C LEU A 301 -7.69 3.46 8.66
N LEU A 302 -7.36 2.99 9.88
CA LEU A 302 -7.76 3.62 11.14
C LEU A 302 -7.01 4.93 11.39
N LEU A 303 -5.72 4.95 11.08
CA LEU A 303 -4.88 6.14 11.12
C LEU A 303 -5.48 7.22 10.21
N GLY A 304 -5.91 6.81 9.02
CA GLY A 304 -6.61 7.65 8.05
C GLY A 304 -5.68 8.51 7.21
N ASP A 305 -4.40 8.19 7.18
CA ASP A 305 -3.43 8.82 6.27
C ASP A 305 -3.62 8.17 4.90
N LEU A 306 -3.74 8.96 3.84
CA LEU A 306 -4.01 8.46 2.49
C LEU A 306 -2.71 8.03 1.82
N HIS A 307 -1.84 7.35 2.57
CA HIS A 307 -0.52 6.96 2.12
C HIS A 307 -0.55 6.09 0.88
N PRO A 308 0.44 6.19 -0.01
CA PRO A 308 0.34 5.44 -1.25
C PRO A 308 0.52 3.92 -1.12
N HIS A 309 1.14 3.40 -0.04
CA HIS A 309 1.09 1.96 0.26
C HIS A 309 -0.31 1.46 0.66
N LEU A 310 -1.16 2.34 1.20
CA LEU A 310 -2.57 2.04 1.45
C LEU A 310 -3.37 2.10 0.13
N ILE A 311 -3.16 3.15 -0.68
CA ILE A 311 -3.80 3.27 -2.00
C ILE A 311 -3.47 2.07 -2.90
N SER A 312 -2.26 1.52 -2.79
CA SER A 312 -1.79 0.46 -3.69
C SER A 312 -2.42 -0.91 -3.45
N ILE A 313 -3.00 -1.20 -2.27
CA ILE A 313 -3.54 -2.54 -1.91
C ILE A 313 -4.42 -3.16 -3.01
N PRO A 314 -5.50 -2.52 -3.49
CA PRO A 314 -6.36 -3.11 -4.51
C PRO A 314 -5.65 -3.35 -5.86
N PHE A 315 -4.65 -2.54 -6.19
CA PHE A 315 -3.87 -2.66 -7.43
C PHE A 315 -2.78 -3.73 -7.31
N LEU A 316 -2.16 -3.88 -6.14
CA LEU A 316 -1.27 -5.00 -5.84
C LEU A 316 -2.00 -6.34 -5.95
N LEU A 317 -3.23 -6.40 -5.43
CA LEU A 317 -4.11 -7.57 -5.56
C LEU A 317 -4.54 -7.82 -7.02
N LEU A 318 -4.72 -6.76 -7.83
CA LEU A 318 -4.90 -6.88 -9.27
C LEU A 318 -3.68 -7.51 -9.96
N VAL A 319 -2.46 -7.08 -9.61
CA VAL A 319 -1.21 -7.68 -10.13
C VAL A 319 -1.08 -9.16 -9.71
N ILE A 320 -1.42 -9.50 -8.46
CA ILE A 320 -1.44 -10.89 -7.98
C ILE A 320 -2.49 -11.70 -8.76
N GLY A 321 -3.68 -11.15 -9.01
CA GLY A 321 -4.74 -11.80 -9.80
C GLY A 321 -4.36 -12.02 -11.27
N LEU A 322 -3.71 -11.04 -11.90
CA LEU A 322 -3.16 -11.15 -13.26
C LEU A 322 -2.05 -12.21 -13.31
N SER A 323 -1.17 -12.23 -12.31
CA SER A 323 -0.11 -13.22 -12.16
C SER A 323 -0.67 -14.64 -11.96
N LEU A 324 -1.71 -14.79 -11.16
CA LEU A 324 -2.44 -16.06 -10.98
C LEU A 324 -3.04 -16.51 -12.32
N ASN A 325 -3.71 -15.62 -13.05
CA ASN A 325 -4.28 -15.94 -14.35
C ASN A 325 -3.20 -16.34 -15.37
N LEU A 326 -2.05 -15.67 -15.39
CA LEU A 326 -0.89 -16.05 -16.20
C LEU A 326 -0.39 -17.44 -15.79
N PHE A 327 -0.30 -17.72 -14.49
CA PHE A 327 0.15 -19.00 -13.98
C PHE A 327 -0.82 -20.15 -14.33
N LEU A 328 -2.13 -19.89 -14.31
CA LEU A 328 -3.15 -20.87 -14.69
C LEU A 328 -3.30 -21.02 -16.21
N SER A 329 -2.75 -20.10 -16.99
CA SER A 329 -2.87 -20.11 -18.46
C SER A 329 -2.11 -21.31 -19.07
N PRO A 330 -2.78 -22.16 -19.87
CA PRO A 330 -2.12 -23.20 -20.65
C PRO A 330 -1.16 -22.59 -21.68
N GLY A 331 0.06 -23.11 -21.74
CA GLY A 331 1.06 -22.67 -22.72
C GLY A 331 1.66 -21.28 -22.46
N ALA A 332 1.40 -20.66 -21.31
CA ALA A 332 1.99 -19.37 -20.93
C ALA A 332 3.53 -19.39 -20.86
N GLY A 333 4.15 -20.58 -20.78
CA GLY A 333 5.60 -20.76 -20.84
C GLY A 333 6.18 -20.88 -22.27
N ARG A 334 5.35 -20.91 -23.31
CA ARG A 334 5.84 -21.10 -24.69
C ARG A 334 6.48 -19.82 -25.24
N PRO A 335 7.62 -19.91 -25.94
CA PRO A 335 8.13 -18.80 -26.74
C PRO A 335 7.03 -18.25 -27.66
N GLY A 336 6.82 -16.92 -27.65
CA GLY A 336 5.79 -16.27 -28.46
C GLY A 336 4.39 -16.22 -27.84
N TYR A 337 4.13 -16.80 -26.66
CA TYR A 337 2.85 -16.62 -25.95
C TYR A 337 2.54 -15.13 -25.70
N LEU A 338 3.59 -14.37 -25.38
CA LEU A 338 3.62 -12.90 -25.34
C LEU A 338 2.94 -12.27 -26.57
N LEU A 339 3.45 -12.61 -27.75
CA LEU A 339 2.98 -12.09 -29.03
C LEU A 339 1.59 -12.63 -29.42
N ALA A 340 1.21 -13.80 -28.91
CA ALA A 340 -0.09 -14.42 -29.20
C ALA A 340 -1.26 -13.84 -28.38
N GLN A 341 -0.99 -13.11 -27.30
CA GLN A 341 -2.01 -12.54 -26.40
C GLN A 341 -1.70 -11.07 -26.03
N PRO A 342 -1.47 -10.18 -27.01
CA PRO A 342 -0.91 -8.85 -26.77
C PRO A 342 -1.74 -8.01 -25.78
N GLY A 343 -3.08 -8.11 -25.83
CA GLY A 343 -3.94 -7.38 -24.90
C GLY A 343 -3.77 -7.79 -23.42
N ARG A 344 -3.51 -9.07 -23.12
CA ARG A 344 -3.27 -9.50 -21.73
C ARG A 344 -1.94 -9.00 -21.21
N TRP A 345 -0.93 -8.98 -22.07
CA TRP A 345 0.40 -8.50 -21.74
C TRP A 345 0.40 -6.99 -21.58
N LEU A 346 -0.34 -6.26 -22.42
CA LEU A 346 -0.55 -4.83 -22.22
C LEU A 346 -1.19 -4.55 -20.86
N VAL A 347 -2.29 -5.22 -20.51
CA VAL A 347 -2.92 -5.05 -19.19
C VAL A 347 -1.96 -5.37 -18.04
N LEU A 348 -1.17 -6.44 -18.16
CA LEU A 348 -0.18 -6.79 -17.15
C LEU A 348 0.93 -5.73 -17.05
N SER A 349 1.44 -5.22 -18.18
CA SER A 349 2.46 -4.17 -18.23
C SER A 349 1.98 -2.86 -17.66
N VAL A 350 0.76 -2.43 -17.98
CA VAL A 350 0.18 -1.21 -17.38
C VAL A 350 0.02 -1.42 -15.87
N ALA A 351 -0.53 -2.55 -15.42
CA ALA A 351 -0.71 -2.81 -14.00
C ALA A 351 0.61 -2.83 -13.22
N VAL A 352 1.64 -3.47 -13.75
CA VAL A 352 2.96 -3.59 -13.11
C VAL A 352 3.73 -2.27 -13.17
N GLY A 353 3.70 -1.58 -14.32
CA GLY A 353 4.32 -0.26 -14.48
C GLY A 353 3.67 0.79 -13.58
N ALA A 354 2.36 0.72 -13.37
CA ALA A 354 1.65 1.60 -12.46
C ALA A 354 2.03 1.37 -10.99
N MET A 355 2.47 0.17 -10.59
CA MET A 355 2.79 -0.10 -9.18
C MET A 355 3.85 0.86 -8.63
N GLY A 356 4.93 1.11 -9.37
CA GLY A 356 5.97 2.06 -8.92
C GLY A 356 5.51 3.52 -8.92
N PHE A 357 4.54 3.85 -9.78
CA PHE A 357 3.95 5.18 -9.86
C PHE A 357 2.89 5.43 -8.77
N ILE A 358 2.25 4.37 -8.26
CA ILE A 358 1.41 4.43 -7.06
C ILE A 358 2.30 4.40 -5.82
N ASN A 359 3.26 3.49 -5.74
CA ASN A 359 4.18 3.32 -4.62
C ASN A 359 5.46 2.62 -5.11
N ALA A 360 6.59 3.32 -5.13
CA ALA A 360 7.84 2.82 -5.70
C ALA A 360 8.27 1.43 -5.18
N TRP A 361 8.01 1.13 -3.90
CA TRP A 361 8.33 -0.17 -3.27
C TRP A 361 7.54 -1.34 -3.86
N ASP A 362 6.35 -1.10 -4.39
CA ASP A 362 5.51 -2.14 -5.00
C ASP A 362 5.99 -2.55 -6.39
N LEU A 363 6.80 -1.73 -7.07
CA LEU A 363 7.43 -2.12 -8.34
C LEU A 363 8.41 -3.27 -8.13
N GLY A 364 9.24 -3.18 -7.08
CA GLY A 364 10.18 -4.23 -6.71
C GLY A 364 9.47 -5.55 -6.37
N PHE A 365 8.38 -5.47 -5.60
CA PHE A 365 7.53 -6.62 -5.32
C PHE A 365 6.91 -7.21 -6.58
N ALA A 366 6.29 -6.39 -7.43
CA ALA A 366 5.62 -6.84 -8.65
C ALA A 366 6.61 -7.51 -9.61
N ALA A 367 7.82 -6.94 -9.75
CA ALA A 367 8.92 -7.52 -10.51
C ALA A 367 9.36 -8.89 -9.96
N ALA A 368 9.58 -8.99 -8.64
CA ALA A 368 9.97 -10.23 -7.98
C ALA A 368 8.89 -11.31 -8.11
N LEU A 369 7.62 -10.94 -7.91
CA LEU A 369 6.48 -11.83 -8.10
C LEU A 369 6.44 -12.37 -9.53
N LEU A 370 6.50 -11.49 -10.53
CA LEU A 370 6.47 -11.90 -11.94
C LEU A 370 7.64 -12.81 -12.31
N LEU A 371 8.84 -12.50 -11.83
CA LEU A 371 10.01 -13.35 -12.04
C LEU A 371 9.77 -14.74 -11.47
N ILE A 372 9.37 -14.84 -10.21
CA ILE A 372 9.08 -16.13 -9.55
C ILE A 372 7.99 -16.88 -10.34
N ILE A 373 6.87 -16.24 -10.62
CA ILE A 373 5.73 -16.90 -11.28
C ILE A 373 6.06 -17.34 -12.71
N ALA A 374 6.73 -16.49 -13.51
CA ALA A 374 7.16 -16.84 -14.85
C ALA A 374 8.17 -17.99 -14.84
N SER A 375 9.20 -17.92 -13.98
CA SER A 375 10.22 -18.96 -13.86
C SER A 375 9.65 -20.29 -13.40
N ILE A 376 8.78 -20.30 -12.38
CA ILE A 376 8.13 -21.53 -11.91
C ILE A 376 7.20 -22.09 -12.99
N LYS A 377 6.46 -21.25 -13.71
CA LYS A 377 5.58 -21.71 -14.79
C LYS A 377 6.37 -22.38 -15.92
N LEU A 378 7.49 -21.79 -16.32
CA LEU A 378 8.41 -22.32 -17.34
C LEU A 378 9.05 -23.63 -16.90
N TYR A 379 9.56 -23.64 -15.67
CA TYR A 379 10.18 -24.82 -15.06
C TYR A 379 9.21 -26.01 -15.00
N ARG A 380 7.95 -25.74 -14.69
CA ARG A 380 6.89 -26.75 -14.56
C ARG A 380 6.28 -27.20 -15.89
N SER A 381 5.87 -26.25 -16.72
CA SER A 381 4.99 -26.52 -17.88
C SER A 381 5.76 -26.94 -19.13
N GLU A 382 6.95 -26.37 -19.30
CA GLU A 382 7.80 -26.62 -20.46
C GLU A 382 8.98 -27.55 -20.11
N VAL A 383 9.03 -28.03 -18.86
CA VAL A 383 10.04 -28.96 -18.33
C VAL A 383 11.47 -28.45 -18.61
N MET A 384 11.66 -27.13 -18.47
CA MET A 384 12.96 -26.51 -18.66
C MET A 384 13.88 -26.78 -17.48
N VAL A 385 15.18 -26.88 -17.72
CA VAL A 385 16.16 -26.80 -16.63
C VAL A 385 16.06 -25.43 -15.94
N LEU A 386 16.19 -25.41 -14.62
CA LEU A 386 15.91 -24.21 -13.81
C LEU A 386 16.69 -22.97 -14.27
N PRO A 387 17.99 -23.01 -14.60
CA PRO A 387 18.71 -21.81 -15.07
C PRO A 387 18.08 -21.19 -16.33
N LEU A 388 17.63 -22.02 -17.26
CA LEU A 388 16.96 -21.54 -18.48
C LEU A 388 15.56 -20.97 -18.17
N ALA A 389 14.83 -21.59 -17.24
CA ALA A 389 13.54 -21.08 -16.76
C ALA A 389 13.69 -19.72 -16.05
N VAL A 390 14.75 -19.54 -15.26
CA VAL A 390 15.10 -18.27 -14.62
C VAL A 390 15.46 -17.23 -15.68
N LEU A 391 16.36 -17.54 -16.61
CA LEU A 391 16.75 -16.62 -17.67
C LEU A 391 15.56 -16.15 -18.52
N ARG A 392 14.68 -17.06 -18.94
CA ARG A 392 13.47 -16.70 -19.71
C ARG A 392 12.43 -15.98 -18.86
N GLY A 393 12.35 -16.31 -17.57
CA GLY A 393 11.52 -15.57 -16.61
C GLY A 393 12.00 -14.11 -16.46
N LEU A 394 13.32 -13.90 -16.35
CA LEU A 394 13.94 -12.58 -16.34
C LEU A 394 13.61 -11.80 -17.61
N VAL A 395 13.77 -12.40 -18.79
CA VAL A 395 13.42 -11.75 -20.07
C VAL A 395 11.94 -11.38 -20.11
N SER A 396 11.05 -12.27 -19.70
CA SER A 396 9.59 -12.00 -19.71
C SER A 396 9.25 -10.86 -18.74
N THR A 397 9.85 -10.87 -17.55
CA THR A 397 9.67 -9.83 -16.54
C THR A 397 10.22 -8.48 -17.02
N ALA A 398 11.40 -8.47 -17.62
CA ALA A 398 12.02 -7.28 -18.19
C ALA A 398 11.19 -6.69 -19.34
N LEU A 399 10.57 -7.53 -20.18
CA LEU A 399 9.65 -7.05 -21.23
C LEU A 399 8.39 -6.43 -20.64
N VAL A 400 7.81 -7.03 -19.61
CA VAL A 400 6.62 -6.48 -18.93
C VAL A 400 6.94 -5.15 -18.27
N LEU A 401 8.03 -5.11 -17.49
CA LEU A 401 8.50 -3.92 -16.79
C LEU A 401 8.90 -2.83 -17.77
N GLY A 402 9.68 -3.16 -18.80
CA GLY A 402 10.15 -2.21 -19.80
C GLY A 402 8.99 -1.53 -20.53
N LEU A 403 7.94 -2.28 -20.92
CA LEU A 403 6.74 -1.68 -21.49
C LEU A 403 5.98 -0.83 -20.46
N GLY A 404 5.85 -1.28 -19.21
CA GLY A 404 5.18 -0.52 -18.15
C GLY A 404 5.89 0.81 -17.84
N VAL A 405 7.21 0.78 -17.64
CA VAL A 405 8.05 1.96 -17.41
C VAL A 405 8.02 2.90 -18.62
N LEU A 406 8.03 2.37 -19.84
CA LEU A 406 7.91 3.18 -21.05
C LEU A 406 6.58 3.93 -21.12
N LEU A 407 5.46 3.27 -20.77
CA LEU A 407 4.14 3.89 -20.76
C LEU A 407 4.00 5.00 -19.72
N PHE A 408 4.75 4.93 -18.61
CA PHE A 408 4.78 5.95 -17.56
C PHE A 408 6.11 6.71 -17.53
N SER A 409 6.75 6.86 -18.69
CA SER A 409 8.11 7.42 -18.78
C SER A 409 8.19 8.88 -18.35
N GLY A 410 7.14 9.69 -18.61
CA GLY A 410 7.05 11.07 -18.11
C GLY A 410 7.15 11.16 -16.58
N PHE A 411 6.59 10.19 -15.86
CA PHE A 411 6.79 10.08 -14.42
C PHE A 411 8.20 9.55 -14.07
N TYR A 412 8.55 8.36 -14.54
CA TYR A 412 9.76 7.65 -14.10
C TYR A 412 11.08 8.38 -14.42
N PHE A 413 11.10 9.18 -15.48
CA PHE A 413 12.30 9.88 -15.94
C PHE A 413 12.13 11.41 -15.94
N GLY A 414 10.94 11.91 -15.61
CA GLY A 414 10.64 13.35 -15.58
C GLY A 414 10.47 13.87 -14.16
N SER A 415 9.41 13.45 -13.45
CA SER A 415 9.06 14.01 -12.14
C SER A 415 9.51 13.18 -10.94
N PHE A 416 9.79 11.89 -11.10
CA PHE A 416 10.11 11.00 -9.97
C PHE A 416 11.56 11.13 -9.49
N SER A 417 11.74 11.26 -8.18
CA SER A 417 13.04 11.17 -7.50
C SER A 417 13.09 9.99 -6.51
N SER A 418 14.27 9.38 -6.39
CA SER A 418 14.50 8.20 -5.54
C SER A 418 15.18 8.57 -4.24
N GLN A 419 14.67 8.06 -3.11
CA GLN A 419 15.26 8.19 -1.77
C GLN A 419 16.42 7.23 -1.49
N VAL A 420 16.67 6.28 -2.41
CA VAL A 420 17.75 5.30 -2.27
C VAL A 420 19.11 5.99 -2.42
N ASP A 421 20.00 5.76 -1.47
CA ASP A 421 21.42 6.10 -1.61
C ASP A 421 22.09 5.15 -2.62
N TRP A 422 22.23 5.60 -3.87
CA TRP A 422 22.85 4.80 -4.92
C TRP A 422 24.35 4.57 -4.75
N GLY A 423 25.03 5.30 -3.87
CA GLY A 423 26.43 5.06 -3.51
C GLY A 423 26.60 3.78 -2.69
N ALA A 424 25.63 3.49 -1.81
CA ALA A 424 25.57 2.29 -1.00
C ALA A 424 24.11 1.80 -0.83
N PRO A 425 23.48 1.24 -1.88
CA PRO A 425 22.03 1.00 -1.91
C PRO A 425 21.54 -0.09 -0.97
N LEU A 426 22.44 -0.91 -0.42
CA LEU A 426 22.13 -1.98 0.52
C LEU A 426 22.94 -1.82 1.80
N GLY A 427 22.25 -1.81 2.93
CA GLY A 427 22.85 -1.87 4.26
C GLY A 427 22.70 -3.25 4.92
N ALA A 428 23.61 -3.55 5.85
CA ALA A 428 23.55 -4.73 6.70
C ALA A 428 22.78 -4.42 7.99
N THR A 429 21.76 -5.21 8.30
CA THR A 429 20.97 -5.02 9.52
C THR A 429 21.82 -5.36 10.75
N GLU A 430 21.82 -4.46 11.74
CA GLU A 430 22.58 -4.62 12.99
C GLU A 430 21.83 -5.47 14.02
N PHE A 431 20.52 -5.27 14.16
CA PHE A 431 19.68 -5.93 15.16
C PHE A 431 18.82 -7.05 14.55
N VAL A 432 18.33 -7.99 15.38
CA VAL A 432 17.41 -9.04 14.94
C VAL A 432 16.10 -8.89 15.69
N THR A 433 15.01 -9.10 14.97
CA THR A 433 13.68 -9.11 15.58
C THR A 433 13.57 -10.22 16.63
N ARG A 434 13.15 -9.85 17.84
CA ARG A 434 12.97 -10.82 18.93
C ARG A 434 11.86 -11.82 18.56
N PRO A 435 12.00 -13.12 18.92
CA PRO A 435 10.99 -14.12 18.58
C PRO A 435 9.56 -13.77 19.07
N ILE A 436 9.43 -13.15 20.25
CA ILE A 436 8.13 -12.72 20.77
C ILE A 436 7.51 -11.58 19.96
N HIS A 437 8.31 -10.63 19.46
CA HIS A 437 7.85 -9.56 18.57
C HIS A 437 7.40 -10.16 17.22
N MET A 438 8.19 -11.07 16.66
CA MET A 438 7.85 -11.81 15.43
C MET A 438 6.52 -12.57 15.59
N LEU A 439 6.31 -13.25 16.72
CA LEU A 439 5.04 -13.93 17.01
C LEU A 439 3.90 -12.93 17.24
N THR A 440 4.16 -11.80 17.89
CA THR A 440 3.15 -10.76 18.09
C THR A 440 2.61 -10.25 16.75
N VAL A 441 3.47 -10.07 15.75
CA VAL A 441 3.07 -9.64 14.41
C VAL A 441 2.41 -10.77 13.60
N TRP A 442 3.00 -11.97 13.58
CA TRP A 442 2.68 -12.99 12.56
C TRP A 442 1.93 -14.23 13.04
N ALA A 443 1.69 -14.41 14.35
CA ALA A 443 1.22 -15.70 14.86
C ALA A 443 -0.12 -16.16 14.26
N LEU A 444 -1.04 -15.24 13.90
CA LEU A 444 -2.30 -15.57 13.23
C LEU A 444 -2.04 -16.34 11.92
N PHE A 445 -1.20 -15.78 11.05
CA PHE A 445 -0.89 -16.38 9.76
C PHE A 445 -0.07 -17.66 9.93
N ILE A 446 0.86 -17.70 10.89
CA ILE A 446 1.64 -18.92 11.19
C ILE A 446 0.71 -20.09 11.50
N VAL A 447 -0.26 -19.90 12.39
CA VAL A 447 -1.19 -20.98 12.78
C VAL A 447 -2.13 -21.37 11.65
N LEU A 448 -2.69 -20.40 10.92
CA LEU A 448 -3.59 -20.66 9.79
C LEU A 448 -2.89 -21.40 8.64
N LEU A 449 -1.61 -21.10 8.39
CA LEU A 449 -0.83 -21.65 7.28
C LEU A 449 0.00 -22.88 7.65
N ALA A 450 0.18 -23.17 8.94
CA ALA A 450 0.94 -24.33 9.41
C ALA A 450 0.49 -25.65 8.76
N PRO A 451 -0.80 -25.98 8.62
CA PRO A 451 -1.26 -27.20 7.95
C PRO A 451 -0.80 -27.30 6.49
N LEU A 452 -0.87 -26.20 5.75
CA LEU A 452 -0.44 -26.12 4.34
C LEU A 452 1.08 -26.29 4.27
N TRP A 453 1.82 -25.46 5.00
CA TRP A 453 3.28 -25.47 5.02
C TRP A 453 3.81 -26.83 5.45
N LEU A 454 3.38 -27.38 6.59
CA LEU A 454 3.81 -28.70 7.07
C LEU A 454 3.52 -29.81 6.06
N SER A 455 2.34 -29.79 5.42
CA SER A 455 1.97 -30.82 4.45
C SER A 455 2.87 -30.83 3.22
N VAL A 456 3.21 -29.66 2.67
CA VAL A 456 4.10 -29.58 1.49
C VAL A 456 5.57 -29.81 1.88
N SER A 457 5.98 -29.32 3.05
CA SER A 457 7.33 -29.44 3.59
C SER A 457 7.69 -30.88 3.94
N VAL A 458 6.82 -31.59 4.65
CA VAL A 458 7.04 -33.01 5.00
C VAL A 458 7.16 -33.87 3.74
N ARG A 459 6.30 -33.65 2.74
CA ARG A 459 6.39 -34.37 1.46
C ARG A 459 7.72 -34.12 0.75
N ALA A 460 8.16 -32.87 0.71
CA ALA A 460 9.44 -32.51 0.10
C ALA A 460 10.62 -33.12 0.87
N ILE A 461 10.67 -32.99 2.20
CA ILE A 461 11.75 -33.50 3.05
C ILE A 461 11.81 -35.03 3.01
N THR A 462 10.69 -35.72 3.17
CA THR A 462 10.63 -37.19 3.08
C THR A 462 11.10 -37.68 1.72
N PHE A 463 10.74 -36.97 0.65
CA PHE A 463 11.26 -37.25 -0.67
C PHE A 463 12.78 -37.07 -0.72
N TYR A 464 13.37 -35.97 -0.24
CA TYR A 464 14.82 -35.80 -0.33
C TYR A 464 15.65 -36.68 0.62
N ARG A 465 15.04 -37.23 1.68
CA ARG A 465 15.69 -38.17 2.61
C ARG A 465 15.69 -39.62 2.12
N SER A 466 14.72 -40.06 1.31
CA SER A 466 14.64 -41.46 0.90
C SER A 466 15.73 -41.82 -0.12
N ARG A 467 16.62 -42.77 0.22
CA ARG A 467 17.69 -43.29 -0.66
C ARG A 467 17.18 -44.27 -1.75
N GLY A 468 15.87 -44.52 -1.83
CA GLY A 468 15.27 -45.53 -2.72
C GLY A 468 15.10 -45.09 -4.17
N SER A 469 15.16 -46.07 -5.08
CA SER A 469 14.90 -45.92 -6.52
C SER A 469 13.46 -45.49 -6.79
N GLU A 470 13.32 -44.65 -7.80
CA GLU A 470 12.08 -44.11 -8.36
C GLU A 470 10.99 -45.18 -8.50
N VAL A 471 9.77 -44.90 -8.04
CA VAL A 471 8.50 -44.97 -8.79
C VAL A 471 7.41 -44.44 -7.85
N GLU A 472 7.16 -43.14 -7.84
CA GLU A 472 5.83 -42.65 -7.44
C GLU A 472 5.63 -41.27 -8.05
N GLY A 473 4.83 -41.20 -9.13
CA GLY A 473 4.23 -39.96 -9.62
C GLY A 473 5.17 -38.90 -10.20
N VAL A 474 6.26 -39.28 -10.86
CA VAL A 474 6.88 -38.39 -11.86
C VAL A 474 5.92 -38.36 -13.04
N ALA A 475 5.47 -37.19 -13.47
CA ALA A 475 4.68 -37.07 -14.69
C ALA A 475 5.43 -37.78 -15.82
N HIS A 476 4.74 -38.58 -16.64
CA HIS A 476 5.29 -39.33 -17.77
C HIS A 476 5.92 -38.38 -18.80
N ASN A 477 7.11 -37.84 -18.51
CA ASN A 477 7.83 -37.00 -19.44
C ASN A 477 9.36 -37.16 -19.24
N PRO A 478 10.08 -37.69 -20.24
CA PRO A 478 11.47 -38.15 -20.11
C PRO A 478 12.51 -37.06 -19.82
N VAL A 479 12.14 -35.78 -19.74
CA VAL A 479 13.08 -34.67 -19.47
C VAL A 479 13.32 -34.43 -17.97
N ASN A 480 12.41 -34.88 -17.08
CA ASN A 480 12.67 -34.87 -15.63
C ASN A 480 13.80 -35.82 -15.20
N LEU A 481 14.31 -36.64 -16.12
CA LEU A 481 15.51 -37.47 -15.96
C LEU A 481 16.82 -36.67 -16.11
N VAL A 482 16.80 -35.41 -16.57
CA VAL A 482 18.01 -34.63 -16.88
C VAL A 482 18.48 -33.74 -15.72
N ALA A 483 17.57 -33.22 -14.90
CA ALA A 483 17.93 -32.36 -13.77
C ALA A 483 18.19 -33.22 -12.50
N PRO A 484 19.38 -33.12 -11.88
CA PRO A 484 19.70 -33.92 -10.70
C PRO A 484 18.65 -33.77 -9.59
N ARG A 485 18.44 -34.86 -8.85
CA ARG A 485 17.54 -34.86 -7.68
C ARG A 485 17.93 -33.78 -6.66
N TRP A 486 19.22 -33.46 -6.53
CA TRP A 486 19.71 -32.47 -5.56
C TRP A 486 19.51 -31.00 -5.97
N THR A 487 19.18 -30.68 -7.22
CA THR A 487 19.08 -29.28 -7.68
C THR A 487 18.14 -28.41 -6.82
N PRO A 488 16.92 -28.85 -6.45
CA PRO A 488 16.04 -28.08 -5.59
C PRO A 488 16.61 -27.79 -4.19
N ALA A 489 17.34 -28.76 -3.62
CA ALA A 489 17.97 -28.60 -2.32
C ALA A 489 19.14 -27.60 -2.39
N VAL A 490 19.95 -27.66 -3.45
CA VAL A 490 21.02 -26.67 -3.67
C VAL A 490 20.44 -25.28 -3.88
N MET A 491 19.34 -25.13 -4.61
CA MET A 491 18.71 -23.82 -4.80
C MET A 491 18.13 -23.24 -3.51
N ALA A 492 17.44 -24.06 -2.71
CA ALA A 492 16.96 -23.64 -1.40
C ALA A 492 18.13 -23.22 -0.49
N LEU A 493 19.24 -23.97 -0.51
CA LEU A 493 20.45 -23.63 0.25
C LEU A 493 21.08 -22.33 -0.26
N THR A 494 21.24 -22.16 -1.58
CA THR A 494 21.77 -20.93 -2.20
C THR A 494 20.91 -19.73 -1.84
N ALA A 495 19.58 -19.85 -1.89
CA ALA A 495 18.68 -18.76 -1.53
C ALA A 495 18.83 -18.33 -0.06
N ILE A 496 19.19 -19.24 0.85
CA ILE A 496 19.45 -18.88 2.26
C ILE A 496 20.86 -18.29 2.43
N VAL A 497 21.86 -18.92 1.82
CA VAL A 497 23.28 -18.61 2.05
C VAL A 497 23.68 -17.29 1.40
N VAL A 498 23.14 -16.94 0.23
CA VAL A 498 23.53 -15.72 -0.50
C VAL A 498 23.18 -14.45 0.29
N PRO A 499 21.94 -14.23 0.77
CA PRO A 499 21.62 -13.05 1.59
C PRO A 499 22.46 -12.97 2.88
N TYR A 500 22.70 -14.10 3.54
CA TYR A 500 23.53 -14.14 4.75
C TYR A 500 24.99 -13.79 4.43
N GLY A 501 25.54 -14.29 3.32
CA GLY A 501 26.88 -13.95 2.86
C GLY A 501 27.01 -12.48 2.47
N LEU A 502 26.00 -11.92 1.79
CA LEU A 502 25.93 -10.48 1.48
C LEU A 502 25.89 -9.64 2.75
N TRP A 503 25.04 -10.01 3.72
CA TRP A 503 25.00 -9.36 5.02
C TRP A 503 26.38 -9.39 5.70
N ALA A 504 27.04 -10.56 5.74
CA ALA A 504 28.35 -10.69 6.38
C ALA A 504 29.42 -9.82 5.69
N ILE A 505 29.40 -9.74 4.36
CA ILE A 505 30.32 -8.89 3.59
C ILE A 505 30.06 -7.41 3.89
N ILE A 506 28.80 -6.97 3.84
CA ILE A 506 28.44 -5.57 4.06
C ILE A 506 28.72 -5.18 5.52
N HIS A 507 28.28 -5.99 6.49
CA HIS A 507 28.49 -5.76 7.93
C HIS A 507 29.97 -5.56 8.28
N LEU A 508 30.84 -6.45 7.78
CA LEU A 508 32.29 -6.35 8.02
C LEU A 508 32.96 -5.20 7.24
N ALA A 509 32.34 -4.73 6.16
CA ALA A 509 32.91 -3.67 5.32
C ALA A 509 32.48 -2.26 5.75
N THR A 510 31.31 -2.11 6.37
CA THR A 510 30.70 -0.79 6.63
C THR A 510 30.54 -0.46 8.11
N ASN A 511 30.62 -1.44 9.02
CA ASN A 511 30.49 -1.19 10.45
C ASN A 511 31.87 -1.28 11.14
N ASP A 512 32.37 -0.13 11.60
CA ASP A 512 33.70 0.00 12.24
C ASP A 512 33.85 -0.85 13.51
N SER A 513 32.74 -1.18 14.18
CA SER A 513 32.71 -2.01 15.39
C SER A 513 32.54 -3.50 15.09
N ALA A 514 32.34 -3.89 13.83
CA ALA A 514 32.06 -5.26 13.46
C ALA A 514 33.26 -6.18 13.69
N THR A 515 32.98 -7.38 14.19
CA THR A 515 34.00 -8.43 14.39
C THR A 515 33.60 -9.72 13.69
N THR A 516 34.59 -10.58 13.42
CA THR A 516 34.31 -11.92 12.88
C THR A 516 33.49 -12.80 13.85
N GLY A 517 33.40 -12.42 15.13
CA GLY A 517 32.54 -13.04 16.13
C GLY A 517 31.04 -12.80 15.92
N ASP A 518 30.67 -11.75 15.18
CA ASP A 518 29.26 -11.40 14.92
C ASP A 518 28.58 -12.41 14.00
N LEU A 519 29.35 -13.04 13.11
CA LEU A 519 28.87 -13.99 12.11
C LEU A 519 28.18 -15.20 12.75
N PRO A 520 28.85 -16.01 13.60
CA PRO A 520 28.20 -17.16 14.22
C PRO A 520 27.02 -16.74 15.12
N ARG A 521 27.07 -15.56 15.76
CA ARG A 521 25.95 -15.04 16.55
C ARG A 521 24.74 -14.75 15.66
N ARG A 522 24.93 -13.97 14.59
CA ARG A 522 23.86 -13.66 13.63
C ARG A 522 23.28 -14.91 13.02
N LEU A 523 24.13 -15.88 12.65
CA LEU A 523 23.69 -17.16 12.11
C LEU A 523 22.71 -17.86 13.05
N LEU A 524 23.01 -17.91 14.35
CA LEU A 524 22.12 -18.52 15.35
C LEU A 524 20.81 -17.75 15.52
N GLU A 525 20.83 -16.43 15.40
CA GLU A 525 19.65 -15.59 15.51
C GLU A 525 18.71 -15.77 14.30
N VAL A 526 19.26 -15.86 13.08
CA VAL A 526 18.45 -15.96 11.85
C VAL A 526 18.15 -17.40 11.39
N ILE A 527 18.82 -18.43 11.94
CA ILE A 527 18.63 -19.82 11.50
C ILE A 527 17.18 -20.30 11.51
N PRO A 528 16.29 -19.93 12.47
CA PRO A 528 14.93 -20.44 12.48
C PRO A 528 14.14 -19.96 11.24
N ILE A 529 14.19 -18.65 10.95
CA ILE A 529 13.48 -18.06 9.80
C ILE A 529 14.15 -18.46 8.47
N ALA A 530 15.47 -18.59 8.46
CA ALA A 530 16.23 -19.11 7.32
C ALA A 530 15.78 -20.53 6.95
N VAL A 531 15.71 -21.44 7.93
CA VAL A 531 15.28 -22.83 7.73
C VAL A 531 13.83 -22.91 7.27
N ILE A 532 12.93 -22.13 7.89
CA ILE A 532 11.51 -22.07 7.49
C ILE A 532 11.37 -21.62 6.03
N SER A 533 12.11 -20.58 5.63
CA SER A 533 12.13 -20.04 4.27
C SER A 533 12.73 -21.03 3.27
N GLY A 534 13.87 -21.64 3.61
CA GLY A 534 14.52 -22.65 2.77
C GLY A 534 13.67 -23.88 2.53
N ILE A 535 12.99 -24.36 3.57
CA ILE A 535 12.05 -25.49 3.44
C ILE A 535 10.85 -25.08 2.55
N ALA A 536 10.34 -23.85 2.67
CA ALA A 536 9.27 -23.36 1.80
C ALA A 536 9.71 -23.30 0.32
N ILE A 537 10.92 -22.81 0.04
CA ILE A 537 11.51 -22.80 -1.31
C ILE A 537 11.72 -24.23 -1.82
N LEU A 538 12.21 -25.14 -0.98
CA LEU A 538 12.35 -26.55 -1.32
C LEU A 538 11.00 -27.18 -1.65
N ALA A 539 9.96 -26.88 -0.87
CA ALA A 539 8.61 -27.35 -1.11
C ALA A 539 8.02 -26.76 -2.41
N LEU A 540 8.28 -25.49 -2.71
CA LEU A 540 7.91 -24.87 -3.98
C LEU A 540 8.56 -25.60 -5.16
N MET A 541 9.88 -25.77 -5.13
CA MET A 541 10.61 -26.47 -6.20
C MET A 541 10.14 -27.92 -6.34
N HIS A 542 9.87 -28.59 -5.22
CA HIS A 542 9.37 -29.95 -5.20
C HIS A 542 7.98 -30.05 -5.83
N THR A 543 7.04 -29.22 -5.38
CA THR A 543 5.66 -29.20 -5.90
C THR A 543 5.61 -28.78 -7.37
N ALA A 544 6.47 -27.85 -7.80
CA ALA A 544 6.60 -27.45 -9.20
C ALA A 544 6.93 -28.64 -10.13
N ARG A 545 7.74 -29.61 -9.68
CA ARG A 545 8.09 -30.84 -10.43
C ARG A 545 6.99 -31.92 -10.43
N ARG A 546 5.94 -31.77 -9.62
CA ARG A 546 4.93 -32.81 -9.39
C ARG A 546 3.62 -32.52 -10.09
N ALA A 547 2.87 -33.58 -10.39
CA ALA A 547 1.50 -33.48 -10.92
C ALA A 547 0.49 -33.10 -9.82
N VAL A 548 0.68 -31.94 -9.20
CA VAL A 548 -0.27 -31.30 -8.26
C VAL A 548 -1.05 -30.18 -8.94
N PRO A 549 -2.15 -29.64 -8.38
CA PRO A 549 -2.86 -28.51 -8.99
C PRO A 549 -1.99 -27.25 -9.11
N ASP A 550 -2.09 -26.51 -10.22
CA ASP A 550 -1.32 -25.27 -10.43
C ASP A 550 -1.61 -24.22 -9.34
N ALA A 551 -2.85 -24.09 -8.89
CA ALA A 551 -3.20 -23.17 -7.81
C ALA A 551 -2.45 -23.47 -6.48
N LEU A 552 -2.16 -24.73 -6.19
CA LEU A 552 -1.36 -25.10 -5.01
C LEU A 552 0.09 -24.61 -5.18
N VAL A 553 0.68 -24.79 -6.36
CA VAL A 553 2.06 -24.34 -6.63
C VAL A 553 2.14 -22.81 -6.53
N PHE A 554 1.14 -22.10 -7.06
CA PHE A 554 1.04 -20.65 -6.94
C PHE A 554 0.94 -20.19 -5.49
N ALA A 555 0.07 -20.79 -4.69
CA ALA A 555 -0.07 -20.47 -3.26
C ALA A 555 1.21 -20.75 -2.46
N VAL A 556 1.91 -21.85 -2.76
CA VAL A 556 3.21 -22.16 -2.15
C VAL A 556 4.29 -21.17 -2.62
N ALA A 557 4.22 -20.66 -3.86
CA ALA A 557 5.14 -19.64 -4.36
C ALA A 557 4.98 -18.33 -3.61
N LEU A 558 3.73 -17.87 -3.43
CA LEU A 558 3.41 -16.70 -2.62
C LEU A 558 3.85 -16.86 -1.16
N LEU A 559 3.60 -18.03 -0.56
CA LEU A 559 4.04 -18.33 0.81
C LEU A 559 5.57 -18.32 0.94
N ALA A 560 6.28 -18.93 -0.01
CA ALA A 560 7.74 -18.95 -0.01
C ALA A 560 8.31 -17.54 -0.21
N MET A 561 7.72 -16.72 -1.08
CA MET A 561 8.09 -15.32 -1.28
C MET A 561 7.87 -14.50 0.00
N ALA A 562 6.70 -14.63 0.64
CA ALA A 562 6.38 -13.93 1.88
C ALA A 562 7.37 -14.24 3.02
N LEU A 563 7.66 -15.53 3.25
CA LEU A 563 8.66 -15.95 4.24
C LEU A 563 10.07 -15.45 3.90
N TYR A 564 10.42 -15.47 2.61
CA TYR A 564 11.72 -15.00 2.14
C TYR A 564 11.90 -13.49 2.27
N MET A 565 10.82 -12.70 2.10
CA MET A 565 10.86 -11.24 2.34
C MET A 565 11.08 -10.93 3.81
N VAL A 566 10.41 -11.65 4.73
CA VAL A 566 10.66 -11.52 6.17
C VAL A 566 12.11 -11.89 6.49
N TYR A 567 12.61 -13.02 5.96
CA TYR A 567 14.03 -13.39 6.12
C TYR A 567 14.99 -12.34 5.58
N GLY A 568 14.70 -11.77 4.41
CA GLY A 568 15.51 -10.72 3.79
C GLY A 568 15.62 -9.47 4.66
N ALA A 569 14.51 -9.01 5.25
CA ALA A 569 14.48 -7.86 6.15
C ALA A 569 15.19 -8.09 7.51
N GLU A 570 15.42 -9.35 7.88
CA GLU A 570 16.28 -9.71 9.03
C GLU A 570 17.77 -9.73 8.66
N LEU A 571 18.15 -9.39 7.44
CA LEU A 571 19.56 -9.39 7.00
C LEU A 571 19.93 -8.08 6.31
N LEU A 572 19.16 -7.66 5.33
CA LEU A 572 19.50 -6.54 4.45
C LEU A 572 18.38 -5.50 4.48
N TYR A 573 18.77 -4.24 4.34
CA TYR A 573 17.85 -3.13 4.13
C TYR A 573 18.27 -2.29 2.93
N ILE A 574 17.31 -1.59 2.32
CA ILE A 574 17.60 -0.57 1.32
C ILE A 574 18.04 0.68 2.07
N ASN A 575 19.24 1.17 1.75
CA ASN A 575 19.77 2.36 2.39
C ASN A 575 19.05 3.60 1.86
N ASP A 576 18.40 4.32 2.77
CA ASP A 576 17.65 5.55 2.51
C ASP A 576 17.96 6.61 3.57
N LEU A 577 17.31 7.78 3.46
CA LEU A 577 17.56 8.95 4.31
C LEU A 577 17.40 8.70 5.83
N PHE A 578 16.74 7.62 6.25
CA PHE A 578 16.49 7.35 7.67
C PHE A 578 17.59 6.53 8.35
N GLY A 579 18.51 5.92 7.59
CA GLY A 579 19.63 5.16 8.14
C GLY A 579 19.19 3.95 8.98
N GLY A 580 18.98 2.80 8.33
CA GLY A 580 18.64 1.55 9.01
C GLY A 580 17.50 0.79 8.33
N ARG A 581 16.97 -0.24 9.01
CA ARG A 581 15.99 -1.15 8.38
C ARG A 581 14.52 -0.71 8.49
N MET A 582 14.22 0.43 9.10
CA MET A 582 12.86 0.89 9.39
C MET A 582 11.93 0.82 8.17
N ASN A 583 12.28 1.50 7.08
CA ASN A 583 11.44 1.53 5.87
C ASN A 583 11.39 0.17 5.17
N THR A 584 12.49 -0.58 5.17
CA THR A 584 12.51 -1.93 4.58
C THR A 584 11.56 -2.86 5.32
N VAL A 585 11.61 -2.89 6.66
CA VAL A 585 10.67 -3.67 7.48
C VAL A 585 9.25 -3.21 7.20
N PHE A 586 8.99 -1.90 7.25
CA PHE A 586 7.67 -1.33 7.01
C PHE A 586 7.08 -1.78 5.68
N LYS A 587 7.75 -1.45 4.57
CA LYS A 587 7.21 -1.65 3.22
C LYS A 587 7.11 -3.13 2.86
N LEU A 588 8.10 -3.96 3.24
CA LEU A 588 8.05 -5.40 2.98
C LEU A 588 7.01 -6.10 3.85
N TYR A 589 6.92 -5.78 5.16
CA TYR A 589 5.94 -6.43 6.04
C TYR A 589 4.51 -6.10 5.62
N TYR A 590 4.25 -4.89 5.14
CA TYR A 590 2.95 -4.50 4.60
C TYR A 590 2.53 -5.37 3.41
N GLN A 591 3.43 -5.55 2.43
CA GLN A 591 3.21 -6.45 1.28
C GLN A 591 3.02 -7.91 1.71
N VAL A 592 3.82 -8.37 2.68
CA VAL A 592 3.70 -9.73 3.24
C VAL A 592 2.32 -9.93 3.85
N TRP A 593 1.77 -8.97 4.59
CA TRP A 593 0.42 -9.06 5.16
C TRP A 593 -0.65 -9.26 4.08
N ILE A 594 -0.57 -8.49 2.98
CA ILE A 594 -1.50 -8.59 1.85
C ILE A 594 -1.44 -9.99 1.21
N VAL A 595 -0.23 -10.51 0.99
CA VAL A 595 -0.02 -11.85 0.44
C VAL A 595 -0.55 -12.92 1.39
N LEU A 596 -0.22 -12.84 2.67
CA LEU A 596 -0.63 -13.82 3.67
C LEU A 596 -2.14 -13.81 3.94
N ALA A 597 -2.84 -12.68 3.74
CA ALA A 597 -4.30 -12.65 3.79
C ALA A 597 -4.93 -13.49 2.66
N ALA A 598 -4.46 -13.33 1.42
CA ALA A 598 -4.94 -14.12 0.28
C ALA A 598 -4.57 -15.62 0.41
N VAL A 599 -3.32 -15.91 0.76
CA VAL A 599 -2.83 -17.30 0.93
C VAL A 599 -3.42 -17.94 2.18
N GLY A 600 -3.69 -17.17 3.24
CA GLY A 600 -4.31 -17.61 4.48
C GLY A 600 -5.71 -18.21 4.26
N ALA A 601 -6.53 -17.57 3.44
CA ALA A 601 -7.82 -18.11 3.01
C ALA A 601 -7.65 -19.43 2.22
N PHE A 602 -6.71 -19.50 1.28
CA PHE A 602 -6.40 -20.75 0.57
C PHE A 602 -5.89 -21.84 1.53
N GLY A 603 -5.06 -21.48 2.50
CA GLY A 603 -4.55 -22.39 3.54
C GLY A 603 -5.65 -22.94 4.43
N LEU A 604 -6.62 -22.10 4.81
CA LEU A 604 -7.82 -22.53 5.54
C LEU A 604 -8.67 -23.49 4.71
N HIS A 605 -8.85 -23.21 3.41
CA HIS A 605 -9.55 -24.12 2.50
C HIS A 605 -8.83 -25.47 2.41
N PHE A 606 -7.51 -25.44 2.23
CA PHE A 606 -6.66 -26.63 2.22
C PHE A 606 -6.77 -27.41 3.54
N TRP A 607 -6.77 -26.73 4.68
CA TRP A 607 -6.93 -27.33 6.00
C TRP A 607 -8.28 -28.03 6.13
N VAL A 608 -9.39 -27.33 5.90
CA VAL A 608 -10.75 -27.89 6.00
C VAL A 608 -10.91 -29.13 5.10
N ARG A 609 -10.38 -29.08 3.87
CA ARG A 609 -10.42 -30.20 2.93
C ARG A 609 -9.52 -31.36 3.36
N SER A 610 -8.32 -31.08 3.84
CA SER A 610 -7.36 -32.12 4.24
C SER A 610 -7.76 -32.81 5.54
N HIS A 611 -8.37 -32.06 6.46
CA HIS A 611 -8.84 -32.53 7.76
C HIS A 611 -9.79 -33.73 7.62
N GLN A 612 -10.67 -33.73 6.62
CA GLN A 612 -11.61 -34.83 6.35
C GLN A 612 -10.93 -36.18 6.09
N ASN A 613 -9.67 -36.16 5.65
CA ASN A 613 -8.88 -37.35 5.33
C ASN A 613 -7.86 -37.69 6.43
N TRP A 614 -7.78 -36.91 7.51
CA TRP A 614 -6.83 -37.15 8.60
C TRP A 614 -7.44 -38.02 9.68
N SER A 615 -6.63 -38.88 10.29
CA SER A 615 -7.02 -39.79 11.36
C SER A 615 -5.96 -39.84 12.47
N GLY A 616 -6.34 -40.35 13.64
CA GLY A 616 -5.47 -40.49 14.81
C GLY A 616 -4.88 -39.15 15.28
N PHE A 617 -3.58 -39.14 15.61
CA PHE A 617 -2.88 -37.96 16.10
C PHE A 617 -2.97 -36.75 15.15
N ARG A 618 -2.92 -36.96 13.82
CA ARG A 618 -3.02 -35.85 12.85
C ARG A 618 -4.37 -35.15 12.91
N ARG A 619 -5.44 -35.93 13.14
CA ARG A 619 -6.78 -35.37 13.32
C ARG A 619 -6.87 -34.60 14.63
N SER A 620 -6.42 -35.19 15.74
CA SER A 620 -6.42 -34.51 17.04
C SER A 620 -5.60 -33.20 17.02
N ALA A 621 -4.39 -33.22 16.46
CA ALA A 621 -3.58 -32.01 16.30
C ALA A 621 -4.26 -30.95 15.43
N SER A 622 -5.03 -31.37 14.41
CA SER A 622 -5.80 -30.49 13.55
C SER A 622 -7.02 -29.90 14.24
N GLU A 623 -7.72 -30.66 15.08
CA GLU A 623 -8.86 -30.18 15.89
C GLU A 623 -8.36 -29.16 16.92
N THR A 624 -7.30 -29.50 17.66
CA THR A 624 -6.65 -28.57 18.61
C THR A 624 -6.14 -27.32 17.90
N GLY A 625 -5.47 -27.47 16.76
CA GLY A 625 -5.02 -26.34 15.94
C GLY A 625 -6.18 -25.47 15.49
N GLY A 626 -7.33 -26.06 15.14
CA GLY A 626 -8.53 -25.33 14.75
C GLY A 626 -9.11 -24.49 15.89
N VAL A 627 -9.09 -25.03 17.11
CA VAL A 627 -9.48 -24.27 18.33
C VAL A 627 -8.51 -23.12 18.56
N ILE A 628 -7.20 -23.36 18.50
CA ILE A 628 -6.17 -22.31 18.65
C ILE A 628 -6.37 -21.22 17.58
N ALA A 629 -6.55 -21.60 16.31
CA ALA A 629 -6.79 -20.66 15.22
C ALA A 629 -8.05 -19.82 15.47
N ALA A 630 -9.14 -20.43 15.95
CA ALA A 630 -10.37 -19.71 16.26
C ALA A 630 -10.17 -18.70 17.40
N VAL A 631 -9.49 -19.09 18.49
CA VAL A 631 -9.15 -18.19 19.61
C VAL A 631 -8.26 -17.04 19.13
N MET A 632 -7.28 -17.34 18.27
CA MET A 632 -6.36 -16.37 17.70
C MET A 632 -7.06 -15.37 16.78
N VAL A 633 -8.01 -15.82 15.95
CA VAL A 633 -8.85 -14.93 15.14
C VAL A 633 -9.66 -14.00 16.05
N VAL A 634 -10.29 -14.51 17.11
CA VAL A 634 -11.03 -13.69 18.07
C VAL A 634 -10.09 -12.68 18.76
N GLY A 635 -8.89 -13.10 19.16
CA GLY A 635 -7.89 -12.23 19.75
C GLY A 635 -7.42 -11.12 18.82
N ALA A 636 -7.20 -11.44 17.54
CA ALA A 636 -6.87 -10.48 16.49
C ALA A 636 -8.04 -9.54 16.11
N MET A 637 -9.24 -9.76 16.66
CA MET A 637 -10.39 -8.86 16.50
C MET A 637 -10.55 -7.89 17.68
N TYR A 638 -9.83 -8.09 18.79
CA TYR A 638 -9.90 -7.18 19.93
C TYR A 638 -9.38 -5.77 19.60
N TYR A 639 -8.16 -5.67 19.04
CA TYR A 639 -7.57 -4.39 18.66
C TYR A 639 -8.48 -3.56 17.75
N PRO A 640 -9.00 -4.08 16.61
CA PRO A 640 -9.90 -3.33 15.73
C PRO A 640 -11.09 -2.73 16.46
N VAL A 641 -11.75 -3.51 17.31
CA VAL A 641 -12.96 -3.07 18.01
C VAL A 641 -12.61 -2.00 19.04
N ALA A 642 -11.56 -2.21 19.83
CA ALA A 642 -11.10 -1.26 20.86
C ALA A 642 -10.55 0.04 20.26
N SER A 643 -9.80 -0.04 19.16
CA SER A 643 -9.15 1.11 18.54
C SER A 643 -10.15 1.94 17.75
N VAL A 644 -11.12 1.33 17.04
CA VAL A 644 -12.23 2.06 16.42
C VAL A 644 -13.06 2.80 17.48
N ASP A 645 -13.44 2.14 18.57
CA ASP A 645 -14.19 2.78 19.66
C ASP A 645 -13.42 3.96 20.30
N THR A 646 -12.09 3.82 20.46
CA THR A 646 -11.23 4.93 20.92
C THR A 646 -11.23 6.08 19.92
N ARG A 647 -11.10 5.77 18.63
CA ARG A 647 -10.90 6.76 17.57
C ARG A 647 -12.18 7.51 17.21
N THR A 648 -13.34 6.88 17.35
CA THR A 648 -14.64 7.53 17.10
C THR A 648 -15.26 8.11 18.35
N ASP A 649 -14.54 8.11 19.48
CA ASP A 649 -15.05 8.46 20.81
C ASP A 649 -16.42 7.79 21.11
N SER A 650 -16.45 6.47 20.95
CA SER A 650 -17.66 5.63 21.04
C SER A 650 -18.81 6.10 20.12
N PHE A 651 -18.46 6.66 18.95
CA PHE A 651 -19.39 7.19 17.96
C PHE A 651 -20.29 8.32 18.49
N SER A 652 -19.79 9.10 19.47
CA SER A 652 -20.57 10.16 20.11
C SER A 652 -20.57 11.51 19.38
N GLY A 653 -19.60 11.73 18.48
CA GLY A 653 -19.43 12.98 17.73
C GLY A 653 -20.40 13.17 16.57
N ASP A 654 -20.44 14.40 16.04
CA ASP A 654 -21.22 14.76 14.85
C ASP A 654 -20.70 14.05 13.59
N GLN A 655 -21.62 13.66 12.71
CA GLN A 655 -21.28 12.95 11.48
C GLN A 655 -21.05 13.90 10.31
N THR A 656 -19.83 13.94 9.79
CA THR A 656 -19.50 14.58 8.52
C THR A 656 -18.37 13.83 7.82
N LEU A 657 -18.33 13.87 6.48
CA LEU A 657 -17.19 13.37 5.72
C LEU A 657 -16.24 14.49 5.30
N ASP A 658 -16.61 15.74 5.55
CA ASP A 658 -15.79 16.90 5.26
C ASP A 658 -14.60 16.97 6.22
N GLY A 659 -13.43 16.61 5.72
CA GLY A 659 -12.22 16.47 6.52
C GLY A 659 -11.61 17.78 7.00
N THR A 660 -12.06 18.94 6.49
CA THR A 660 -11.63 20.27 6.92
C THR A 660 -12.60 20.93 7.91
N ALA A 661 -13.75 20.30 8.18
CA ALA A 661 -14.78 20.85 9.06
C ALA A 661 -14.25 21.19 10.48
N PHE A 662 -13.29 20.42 10.99
CA PHE A 662 -12.66 20.67 12.30
C PHE A 662 -11.96 22.03 12.38
N ILE A 663 -11.50 22.60 11.26
CA ILE A 663 -10.83 23.90 11.23
C ILE A 663 -11.78 24.97 11.75
N SER A 664 -13.04 24.96 11.29
CA SER A 664 -14.06 25.94 11.68
C SER A 664 -14.36 25.92 13.19
N VAL A 665 -14.30 24.74 13.81
CA VAL A 665 -14.55 24.54 15.24
C VAL A 665 -13.53 25.29 16.10
N PHE A 666 -12.28 25.35 15.66
CA PHE A 666 -11.19 26.00 16.42
C PHE A 666 -10.81 27.38 15.88
N ARG A 667 -10.99 27.63 14.58
CA ARG A 667 -10.48 28.78 13.82
C ARG A 667 -11.38 29.13 12.63
N GLN A 668 -12.60 29.63 12.90
CA GLN A 668 -13.53 30.09 11.85
C GLN A 668 -12.89 31.05 10.84
N ALA A 669 -12.09 32.02 11.30
CA ALA A 669 -11.44 33.00 10.43
C ALA A 669 -10.47 32.37 9.41
N GLU A 670 -9.85 31.23 9.74
CA GLU A 670 -8.99 30.47 8.81
C GLU A 670 -9.82 29.79 7.73
N THR A 671 -10.95 29.17 8.11
CA THR A 671 -11.90 28.58 7.15
C THR A 671 -12.45 29.63 6.19
N ASP A 672 -12.90 30.78 6.70
CA ASP A 672 -13.46 31.84 5.87
C ASP A 672 -12.43 32.40 4.87
N ALA A 673 -11.15 32.49 5.27
CA ALA A 673 -10.06 32.93 4.39
C ALA A 673 -9.73 31.89 3.30
N ILE A 674 -9.69 30.60 3.65
CA ILE A 674 -9.49 29.49 2.71
C ILE A 674 -10.64 29.46 1.68
N ASP A 675 -11.89 29.56 2.15
CA ASP A 675 -13.06 29.57 1.28
C ASP A 675 -13.06 30.79 0.36
N TRP A 676 -12.63 31.95 0.86
CA TRP A 676 -12.47 33.15 0.04
C TRP A 676 -11.41 32.95 -1.06
N LEU A 677 -10.23 32.41 -0.73
CA LEU A 677 -9.18 32.13 -1.71
C LEU A 677 -9.67 31.14 -2.77
N SER A 678 -10.26 30.02 -2.36
CA SER A 678 -10.79 29.01 -3.29
C SER A 678 -11.88 29.53 -4.22
N ALA A 679 -12.60 30.59 -3.83
CA ALA A 679 -13.67 31.18 -4.64
C ALA A 679 -13.23 32.36 -5.52
N ASN A 680 -12.14 33.06 -5.17
CA ASN A 680 -11.76 34.33 -5.80
C ASN A 680 -10.37 34.34 -6.44
N ALA A 681 -9.47 33.42 -6.07
CA ALA A 681 -8.14 33.36 -6.66
C ALA A 681 -8.17 32.96 -8.14
N ARG A 682 -7.19 33.44 -8.92
CA ARG A 682 -6.98 33.01 -10.31
C ARG A 682 -6.57 31.53 -10.34
N GLU A 683 -6.85 30.84 -11.44
CA GLU A 683 -6.52 29.41 -11.59
C GLU A 683 -5.01 29.15 -11.57
N ASP A 684 -4.21 30.12 -12.01
CA ASP A 684 -2.75 30.10 -12.06
C ASP A 684 -2.10 30.83 -10.89
N ALA A 685 -2.86 31.20 -9.86
CA ALA A 685 -2.37 32.05 -8.79
C ALA A 685 -1.27 31.37 -7.94
N VAL A 686 -0.33 32.17 -7.43
CA VAL A 686 0.62 31.75 -6.40
C VAL A 686 0.39 32.56 -5.13
N LEU A 687 0.40 31.90 -3.98
CA LEU A 687 0.35 32.58 -2.68
C LEU A 687 1.67 32.49 -1.94
N VAL A 688 1.82 33.26 -0.87
CA VAL A 688 2.85 33.05 0.12
C VAL A 688 2.22 32.95 1.51
N GLU A 689 2.62 31.92 2.24
CA GLU A 689 2.31 31.68 3.66
C GLU A 689 3.61 31.33 4.40
N ALA A 690 3.63 31.38 5.73
CA ALA A 690 4.83 31.10 6.49
C ALA A 690 5.33 29.65 6.30
N VAL A 691 6.65 29.48 6.31
CA VAL A 691 7.31 28.17 6.28
C VAL A 691 7.35 27.56 7.69
N GLY A 692 7.17 26.24 7.79
CA GLY A 692 7.26 25.54 9.07
C GLY A 692 7.64 24.07 8.95
N GLY A 693 7.95 23.46 10.10
CA GLY A 693 8.40 22.07 10.16
C GLY A 693 7.31 21.06 9.83
N SER A 694 7.72 19.84 9.48
CA SER A 694 6.83 18.69 9.26
C SER A 694 5.87 18.46 10.43
N TYR A 695 4.66 17.98 10.11
CA TYR A 695 3.62 17.62 11.09
C TYR A 695 3.06 18.81 11.91
N THR A 696 3.22 20.03 11.39
CA THR A 696 2.67 21.25 11.99
C THR A 696 1.48 21.79 11.20
N ASP A 697 0.89 22.91 11.63
CA ASP A 697 -0.21 23.56 10.92
C ASP A 697 0.24 24.47 9.77
N PHE A 698 1.54 24.58 9.50
CA PHE A 698 2.10 25.38 8.40
C PHE A 698 1.84 24.70 7.05
N GLY A 699 1.70 25.50 5.98
CA GLY A 699 1.32 24.98 4.66
C GLY A 699 -0.16 24.59 4.54
N ARG A 700 -1.01 24.95 5.52
CA ARG A 700 -2.44 24.56 5.51
C ARG A 700 -3.23 25.28 4.43
N VAL A 701 -2.92 26.55 4.15
CA VAL A 701 -3.69 27.32 3.17
C VAL A 701 -3.49 26.72 1.79
N SER A 702 -2.24 26.56 1.36
CA SER A 702 -1.87 25.91 0.09
C SER A 702 -2.36 24.46 -0.02
N SER A 703 -2.17 23.65 1.04
CA SER A 703 -2.63 22.25 1.01
C SER A 703 -4.15 22.10 0.89
N THR A 704 -4.92 23.05 1.42
CA THR A 704 -6.39 23.00 1.39
C THR A 704 -6.98 23.60 0.12
N THR A 705 -6.44 24.73 -0.36
CA THR A 705 -6.93 25.40 -1.57
C THR A 705 -6.40 24.78 -2.85
N GLY A 706 -5.23 24.14 -2.80
CA GLY A 706 -4.47 23.70 -3.98
C GLY A 706 -3.70 24.82 -4.68
N ILE A 707 -3.74 26.05 -4.16
CA ILE A 707 -2.96 27.19 -4.68
C ILE A 707 -1.51 27.03 -4.23
N PRO A 708 -0.52 27.02 -5.14
CA PRO A 708 0.88 26.86 -4.77
C PRO A 708 1.41 27.96 -3.86
N THR A 709 2.23 27.57 -2.88
CA THR A 709 3.03 28.48 -2.05
C THR A 709 4.51 28.38 -2.38
N VAL A 710 5.29 29.40 -2.02
CA VAL A 710 6.75 29.45 -2.25
C VAL A 710 7.46 28.22 -1.67
N LEU A 711 7.15 27.87 -0.41
CA LEU A 711 7.69 26.70 0.28
C LEU A 711 6.75 26.26 1.43
N GLY A 712 6.41 24.97 1.48
CA GLY A 712 5.63 24.34 2.55
C GLY A 712 6.49 23.71 3.64
N TRP A 713 6.48 22.37 3.75
CA TRP A 713 7.29 21.61 4.71
C TRP A 713 8.67 21.24 4.12
N PRO A 714 9.78 21.90 4.52
CA PRO A 714 11.06 21.72 3.84
C PRO A 714 11.63 20.29 3.89
N PHE A 715 11.42 19.58 5.01
CA PHE A 715 11.89 18.20 5.16
C PHE A 715 11.14 17.23 4.25
N HIS A 716 9.85 17.45 3.97
CA HIS A 716 9.10 16.60 3.05
C HIS A 716 9.53 16.84 1.60
N GLU A 717 9.77 18.10 1.22
CA GLU A 717 10.35 18.44 -0.09
C GLU A 717 11.72 17.78 -0.29
N GLU A 718 12.59 17.85 0.72
CA GLU A 718 13.89 17.17 0.71
C GLU A 718 13.72 15.65 0.53
N GLN A 719 12.77 15.05 1.27
CA GLN A 719 12.51 13.62 1.19
C GLN A 719 11.99 13.20 -0.19
N TRP A 720 11.17 14.03 -0.85
CA TRP A 720 10.63 13.70 -2.18
C TRP A 720 11.63 13.90 -3.29
N ARG A 721 12.41 14.99 -3.22
CA ARG A 721 13.34 15.40 -4.28
C ARG A 721 14.71 14.73 -4.17
N GLY A 722 15.09 14.32 -2.96
CA GLY A 722 16.36 13.67 -2.63
C GLY A 722 17.45 14.65 -2.17
N ASP A 723 17.25 15.95 -2.37
CA ASP A 723 18.11 17.03 -1.90
C ASP A 723 17.33 18.36 -1.77
N ARG A 724 18.01 19.43 -1.33
CA ARG A 724 17.43 20.77 -1.13
C ARG A 724 17.71 21.76 -2.26
N SER A 725 18.35 21.34 -3.35
CA SER A 725 18.86 22.26 -4.38
C SER A 725 17.77 23.11 -5.04
N ALA A 726 16.54 22.59 -5.13
CA ALA A 726 15.39 23.30 -5.70
C ALA A 726 14.82 24.41 -4.78
N PHE A 727 15.14 24.40 -3.49
CA PHE A 727 14.52 25.29 -2.50
C PHE A 727 15.46 25.84 -1.41
N GLU A 728 16.78 25.71 -1.58
CA GLU A 728 17.79 26.11 -0.58
C GLU A 728 17.62 27.56 -0.07
N ASN A 729 17.26 28.49 -0.95
CA ASN A 729 17.09 29.92 -0.59
C ASN A 729 15.63 30.34 -0.37
N ARG A 730 14.66 29.46 -0.61
CA ARG A 730 13.23 29.83 -0.61
C ARG A 730 12.72 30.15 0.79
N GLU A 731 13.23 29.47 1.82
CA GLU A 731 12.87 29.74 3.22
C GLU A 731 13.30 31.16 3.63
N ASP A 732 14.55 31.53 3.34
CA ASP A 732 15.06 32.89 3.57
C ASP A 732 14.27 33.95 2.78
N ASP A 733 13.87 33.65 1.55
CA ASP A 733 13.10 34.56 0.71
C ASP A 733 11.68 34.80 1.27
N VAL A 734 11.02 33.76 1.80
CA VAL A 734 9.74 33.91 2.53
C VAL A 734 9.95 34.76 3.79
N GLU A 735 11.02 34.52 4.55
CA GLU A 735 11.35 35.35 5.70
C GLU A 735 11.55 36.82 5.31
N ARG A 736 12.24 37.11 4.19
CA ARG A 736 12.42 38.49 3.69
C ARG A 736 11.11 39.16 3.30
N ILE A 737 10.17 38.45 2.66
CA ILE A 737 8.82 38.99 2.38
C ILE A 737 8.12 39.43 3.67
N TYR A 738 8.27 38.66 4.75
CA TYR A 738 7.63 38.94 6.03
C TYR A 738 8.41 39.85 6.98
N SER A 739 9.71 40.07 6.80
CA SER A 739 10.54 40.82 7.75
C SER A 739 11.27 42.03 7.19
N SER A 740 11.52 42.11 5.87
CA SER A 740 12.29 43.22 5.29
C SER A 740 11.51 44.54 5.30
N GLU A 741 12.23 45.64 5.53
CA GLU A 741 11.73 47.01 5.37
C GLU A 741 11.99 47.57 3.96
N ASP A 742 12.78 46.86 3.14
CA ASP A 742 13.11 47.26 1.77
C ASP A 742 12.04 46.74 0.78
N LEU A 743 11.16 47.64 0.34
CA LEU A 743 10.07 47.29 -0.58
C LEU A 743 10.58 46.85 -1.97
N ASP A 744 11.75 47.32 -2.41
CA ASP A 744 12.32 46.90 -3.70
C ASP A 744 12.81 45.44 -3.61
N GLU A 745 13.38 45.05 -2.47
CA GLU A 745 13.74 43.65 -2.18
C GLU A 745 12.50 42.76 -2.14
N VAL A 746 11.45 43.17 -1.41
CA VAL A 746 10.19 42.40 -1.33
C VAL A 746 9.58 42.24 -2.73
N THR A 747 9.45 43.32 -3.49
CA THR A 747 8.88 43.29 -4.86
C THR A 747 9.70 42.38 -5.78
N THR A 748 11.04 42.42 -5.69
CA THR A 748 11.92 41.52 -6.46
C THR A 748 11.66 40.04 -6.15
N ILE A 749 11.34 39.70 -4.88
CA ILE A 749 11.03 38.33 -4.49
C ILE A 749 9.62 37.95 -4.94
N LEU A 750 8.63 38.85 -4.82
CA LEU A 750 7.28 38.64 -5.33
C LEU A 750 7.30 38.31 -6.83
N ASP A 751 8.02 39.10 -7.63
CA ASP A 751 8.19 38.89 -9.07
C ASP A 751 8.94 37.59 -9.39
N ARG A 752 9.91 37.18 -8.55
CA ARG A 752 10.71 35.97 -8.78
C ARG A 752 9.85 34.70 -8.76
N TYR A 753 8.83 34.67 -7.92
CA TYR A 753 7.97 33.50 -7.69
C TYR A 753 6.56 33.69 -8.25
N ASP A 754 6.32 34.77 -9.01
CA ASP A 754 5.02 35.15 -9.55
C ASP A 754 3.92 35.18 -8.47
N ILE A 755 4.23 35.74 -7.28
CA ILE A 755 3.31 35.73 -6.13
C ILE A 755 2.15 36.71 -6.39
N ASP A 756 0.92 36.21 -6.25
CA ASP A 756 -0.32 36.98 -6.34
C ASP A 756 -0.91 37.34 -4.99
N TYR A 757 -0.80 36.43 -4.01
CA TYR A 757 -1.46 36.60 -2.72
C TYR A 757 -0.49 36.49 -1.55
N VAL A 758 -0.41 37.54 -0.73
CA VAL A 758 0.27 37.48 0.57
C VAL A 758 -0.75 37.18 1.66
N VAL A 759 -0.61 36.02 2.31
CA VAL A 759 -1.54 35.56 3.36
C VAL A 759 -0.96 35.85 4.72
N VAL A 760 -1.61 36.70 5.52
CA VAL A 760 -1.19 37.02 6.89
C VAL A 760 -2.22 36.50 7.88
N GLY A 761 -1.88 35.43 8.60
CA GLY A 761 -2.68 34.85 9.67
C GLY A 761 -1.93 34.71 10.99
N PRO A 762 -2.44 33.87 11.91
CA PRO A 762 -1.81 33.65 13.21
C PRO A 762 -0.41 33.05 13.12
N ARG A 763 -0.15 32.21 12.12
CA ARG A 763 1.14 31.57 11.90
C ARG A 763 2.20 32.59 11.51
N GLU A 764 1.90 33.41 10.50
CA GLU A 764 2.79 34.47 10.02
C GLU A 764 3.09 35.47 11.14
N ARG A 765 2.07 35.92 11.89
CA ARG A 765 2.27 36.83 13.03
C ARG A 765 3.10 36.22 14.17
N SER A 766 2.99 34.90 14.37
CA SER A 766 3.75 34.20 15.41
C SER A 766 5.20 33.96 15.02
N THR A 767 5.47 33.72 13.73
CA THR A 767 6.81 33.53 13.18
C THR A 767 7.53 34.87 13.02
N TYR A 768 6.81 35.91 12.59
CA TYR A 768 7.32 37.25 12.30
C TYR A 768 6.61 38.29 13.19
N PRO A 769 7.04 38.48 14.45
CA PRO A 769 6.33 39.32 15.42
C PRO A 769 6.38 40.83 15.11
N ASP A 770 7.40 41.26 14.35
CA ASP A 770 7.60 42.66 13.94
C ASP A 770 6.91 42.97 12.59
N LEU A 771 6.04 42.08 12.11
CA LEU A 771 5.29 42.23 10.86
C LEU A 771 4.37 43.45 10.87
N ASP A 772 4.61 44.39 9.95
CA ASP A 772 3.73 45.53 9.68
C ASP A 772 2.80 45.24 8.49
N LEU A 773 1.48 45.35 8.70
CA LEU A 773 0.48 45.17 7.63
C LEU A 773 0.39 46.36 6.69
N GLU A 774 0.68 47.58 7.17
CA GLU A 774 0.52 48.79 6.36
C GLU A 774 1.51 48.80 5.19
N ARG A 775 2.66 48.14 5.33
CA ARG A 775 3.66 48.04 4.25
C ARG A 775 3.13 47.30 3.02
N PHE A 776 2.29 46.28 3.20
CA PHE A 776 1.72 45.54 2.08
C PHE A 776 0.68 46.37 1.32
N ALA A 777 0.06 47.36 1.97
CA ALA A 777 -0.79 48.33 1.27
C ALA A 777 0.01 49.24 0.31
N GLY A 778 1.34 49.32 0.45
CA GLY A 778 2.23 50.00 -0.47
C GLY A 778 2.60 49.18 -1.72
N ILE A 779 2.38 47.86 -1.69
CA ILE A 779 2.76 46.93 -2.77
C ILE A 779 1.51 46.33 -3.45
N GLY A 780 0.41 46.12 -2.71
CA GLY A 780 -0.81 45.50 -3.23
C GLY A 780 -2.10 46.00 -2.57
N GLU A 781 -3.22 45.48 -3.04
CA GLU A 781 -4.55 45.80 -2.52
C GLU A 781 -4.98 44.75 -1.49
N ARG A 782 -5.47 45.21 -0.33
CA ARG A 782 -6.07 44.29 0.64
C ARG A 782 -7.43 43.82 0.13
N VAL A 783 -7.53 42.53 -0.19
CA VAL A 783 -8.71 41.91 -0.79
C VAL A 783 -9.56 41.11 0.22
N TYR A 784 -9.00 40.74 1.37
CA TYR A 784 -9.74 40.09 2.44
C TYR A 784 -9.25 40.48 3.84
N PRO A 785 -10.16 40.75 4.80
CA PRO A 785 -11.54 41.20 4.57
C PRO A 785 -11.54 42.65 4.05
N VAL A 786 -12.45 42.99 3.13
CA VAL A 786 -12.48 44.28 2.42
C VAL A 786 -12.72 45.47 3.38
N ASP A 787 -13.67 45.34 4.32
CA ASP A 787 -14.16 46.47 5.13
C ASP A 787 -13.67 46.52 6.59
N ALA A 788 -12.80 45.60 7.02
CA ALA A 788 -12.33 45.59 8.41
C ALA A 788 -11.22 46.61 8.65
N VAL A 789 -11.25 47.28 9.80
CA VAL A 789 -10.28 48.34 10.15
C VAL A 789 -9.37 47.91 11.31
N ASP A 790 -9.84 47.01 12.18
CA ASP A 790 -9.07 46.42 13.28
C ASP A 790 -8.94 44.91 13.10
N PHE A 791 -7.74 44.37 13.29
CA PHE A 791 -7.44 42.94 13.17
C PHE A 791 -6.94 42.38 14.49
N GLY A 792 -7.63 41.37 15.00
CA GLY A 792 -7.18 40.58 16.11
C GLY A 792 -6.03 39.64 15.72
N PRO A 793 -5.31 39.08 16.71
CA PRO A 793 -4.20 38.13 16.47
C PRO A 793 -4.64 36.80 15.85
N ARG A 794 -5.96 36.57 15.72
CA ARG A 794 -6.56 35.36 15.15
C ARG A 794 -7.16 35.57 13.76
N ASP A 795 -7.16 36.80 13.26
CA ASP A 795 -7.78 37.15 12.00
C ASP A 795 -6.80 36.95 10.84
N TYR A 796 -7.36 36.63 9.68
CA TYR A 796 -6.62 36.51 8.42
C TYR A 796 -6.78 37.78 7.60
N VAL A 797 -5.68 38.22 6.99
CA VAL A 797 -5.63 39.32 6.03
C VAL A 797 -4.95 38.82 4.76
N ILE A 798 -5.53 39.11 3.60
CA ILE A 798 -4.98 38.72 2.29
C ILE A 798 -4.79 39.97 1.45
N PHE A 799 -3.60 40.12 0.89
CA PHE A 799 -3.23 41.16 -0.06
C PHE A 799 -3.06 40.55 -1.45
N ASP A 800 -3.67 41.17 -2.45
CA ASP A 800 -3.45 40.90 -3.87
C ASP A 800 -2.31 41.81 -4.36
N VAL A 801 -1.20 41.18 -4.74
CA VAL A 801 0.04 41.81 -5.23
C VAL A 801 0.32 41.44 -6.69
N GLY A 802 -0.54 40.65 -7.34
CA GLY A 802 -0.33 40.14 -8.71
C GLY A 802 -0.58 41.16 -9.82
N GLY A 803 -0.88 42.42 -9.46
CA GLY A 803 -1.26 43.50 -10.39
C GLY A 803 -0.43 44.78 -10.29
N SER A 804 0.65 44.80 -9.50
CA SER A 804 1.53 45.98 -9.32
C SER A 804 2.63 46.08 -10.36
#